data_AF-A0A9N9CKK3-F1
#
_entry.id   AF-A0A9N9CKK3-F1
#
_cell.length_a   1.000
_cell.length_b   1.000
_cell.length_c   1.000
_cell.angle_alpha   90.00
_cell.angle_beta   90.00
_cell.angle_gamma   90.00
#
_symmetry.space_group_name_H-M   'P 1'
#
loop_
_entity.id
_entity.type
_entity.pdbx_description
1 polymer ?
#
loop_
_entity_poly.entity_id
_entity_poly.type
_entity_poly.pdbx_seq_one_letter_code
_entity_poly.pdbx_strand_id
1 'polypeptide(L)'
;MSLQNFVDPPMQHSSVIKNDFSLVVKDSDDHWIVDFLNLYGYHVQKSSSAESSKFSIVTPKVVRDIIRNKELHLPPTCHSLADRNAYIILLLRFVLRDRAFTELTGVPLVPVNCISYSAFGTQQYYLALPSDLQFFPTVGCFVLITVELPDDVKSIFESAEFQSVNKIKKLDLNGFYCLFRHELPHAPIRDWDPDTTTSFLNKRWLENFWERISQFDVQDLKLLGNYPLIPIITSTYNNYHIYELISVKNDPPILRFPKRKDDVIDVLRKLGVLFTEDYRIDITKKFIWDWNPSMVVKAIDKSRSINKTNILRQFPIWPTYSADGSYIAAYCGCLVPHGLPYFQVNLSSSKTNYINYKNPDEKILLKRLDVVESSYIHYLFCIFKNLDFVRPDDPEYLEFLKEFLRLPTQLHPNWLSEYRFIPNSTKSELRLARELYDDRVLLFTTVFAGSDVFIAPELRCGWLSKGLVGLGFHDKVDDDTFIRLASEIHHLYNSPSPPSDLFDRARMLVLHFYYNVDDLNFTCNRWDVLKSINFIPSKPVDYPYLETAKFKTPKLCSLNSLRLPKHMKLCWTQCAFYDDPVIPPESVLNIHSDLGELFFHDVMDQLVAIKENIVDKQSDEWKGHGAPELLFTIINGLYEWLEDNLLLMKRIGEIGEQWFIGDLKLSLQKNSTIFLNGNDPFDLENWTSATNLVLNIDIDVDCHKKAANKNLAPYGNLLQLCGAYNFNPATPMNFDVPHTTLRRDNIVNKLCRYLNFTQNSPNSNRLIAGLERFHDIFFNIRGELIGTSRFLLAATCPHFERAFCAGTLESKLGEHVFLPRVDDIHPDAFRVLLKYLYGKDLNDIMSEIRYEPGPDEDEISFYFNRYIELLKYAQLYELNDLALSVQYQIIQDRLVLPQNIVEIWEWCQNTEITAPYLAEYCEKCIKDNTELLFDLRIHDIEQEIPDKKQRAAAILELEGKFWKWRELNLLKDMSPPIYYDEDPPITFDNESGWGRECSSALEWI
;
A
#
# COMPACT_ATOMS: atom_id res chain seq x y z
N MET A 1 47.60 -73.90 -47.37
CA MET A 1 48.61 -74.99 -47.39
C MET A 1 47.91 -76.28 -47.77
N SER A 2 48.56 -77.03 -48.65
CA SER A 2 48.13 -78.22 -49.38
C SER A 2 47.41 -79.29 -48.56
N LEU A 3 46.23 -79.69 -49.06
CA LEU A 3 45.54 -80.95 -48.77
C LEU A 3 46.35 -82.11 -49.37
N GLN A 4 47.24 -82.69 -48.57
CA GLN A 4 47.83 -84.01 -48.81
C GLN A 4 48.45 -84.45 -47.49
N ASN A 5 47.83 -85.45 -46.84
CA ASN A 5 48.35 -86.35 -45.80
C ASN A 5 47.21 -86.75 -44.86
N PHE A 6 46.27 -87.54 -45.37
CA PHE A 6 45.73 -88.63 -44.57
C PHE A 6 46.20 -89.90 -45.26
N VAL A 7 47.34 -90.39 -44.78
CA VAL A 7 47.85 -91.73 -45.05
C VAL A 7 46.83 -92.68 -44.44
N ASP A 8 46.30 -93.57 -45.27
CA ASP A 8 45.47 -94.70 -44.85
C ASP A 8 46.14 -95.40 -43.65
N PRO A 9 45.45 -95.56 -42.51
CA PRO A 9 45.91 -96.52 -41.52
C PRO A 9 45.88 -97.90 -42.21
N PRO A 10 46.95 -98.69 -42.13
CA PRO A 10 46.98 -99.98 -42.77
C PRO A 10 45.79 -100.79 -42.24
N MET A 11 44.95 -101.26 -43.17
CA MET A 11 44.00 -102.32 -42.95
C MET A 11 44.70 -103.41 -42.16
N GLN A 12 44.48 -103.44 -40.86
CA GLN A 12 44.65 -104.66 -40.10
C GLN A 12 43.67 -105.62 -40.76
N HIS A 13 44.21 -106.56 -41.54
CA HIS A 13 43.59 -107.84 -41.75
C HIS A 13 43.39 -108.45 -40.35
N SER A 14 42.34 -108.03 -39.65
CA SER A 14 41.70 -108.90 -38.68
C SER A 14 41.23 -110.07 -39.52
N SER A 15 41.97 -111.17 -39.41
CA SER A 15 41.48 -112.50 -39.73
C SER A 15 39.97 -112.51 -39.51
N VAL A 16 39.24 -112.79 -40.60
CA VAL A 16 37.81 -113.04 -40.59
C VAL A 16 37.53 -113.99 -39.45
N ILE A 17 37.15 -113.45 -38.29
CA ILE A 17 36.30 -114.18 -37.37
C ILE A 17 34.99 -114.14 -38.12
N LYS A 18 34.71 -115.23 -38.85
CA LYS A 18 33.35 -115.58 -39.24
C LYS A 18 32.56 -115.63 -37.95
N ASN A 19 32.00 -114.49 -37.60
CA ASN A 19 31.03 -114.39 -36.54
C ASN A 19 29.77 -115.01 -37.14
N ASP A 20 29.60 -116.31 -36.92
CA ASP A 20 28.37 -117.08 -37.16
C ASP A 20 27.23 -116.59 -36.23
N PHE A 21 27.08 -115.26 -36.07
CA PHE A 21 25.95 -114.66 -35.38
C PHE A 21 24.88 -114.37 -36.41
N SER A 22 23.93 -115.29 -36.50
CA SER A 22 22.69 -115.02 -37.22
C SER A 22 21.89 -114.01 -36.40
N LEU A 23 21.58 -112.85 -36.98
CA LEU A 23 20.80 -111.81 -36.30
C LEU A 23 19.30 -112.03 -36.55
N VAL A 24 18.46 -111.67 -35.57
CA VAL A 24 17.01 -111.71 -35.72
C VAL A 24 16.38 -110.37 -35.40
N VAL A 25 15.47 -109.91 -36.28
CA VAL A 25 14.60 -108.75 -36.02
C VAL A 25 13.25 -109.30 -35.57
N LYS A 26 12.85 -108.96 -34.34
CA LYS A 26 11.61 -109.45 -33.72
C LYS A 26 10.40 -108.59 -34.05
N ASP A 27 10.61 -107.28 -34.18
CA ASP A 27 9.54 -106.32 -34.44
C ASP A 27 9.28 -106.22 -35.94
N SER A 28 8.03 -106.40 -36.35
CA SER A 28 7.64 -106.26 -37.76
C SER A 28 7.87 -104.86 -38.30
N ASP A 29 7.77 -103.85 -37.43
CA ASP A 29 7.93 -102.44 -37.81
C ASP A 29 9.40 -102.09 -38.09
N ASP A 30 10.33 -102.95 -37.65
CA ASP A 30 11.78 -102.79 -37.87
C ASP A 30 12.32 -103.72 -38.96
N HIS A 31 11.46 -104.48 -39.65
CA HIS A 31 11.89 -105.39 -40.72
C HIS A 31 12.65 -104.70 -41.86
N TRP A 32 12.49 -103.38 -42.05
CA TRP A 32 13.26 -102.60 -43.02
C TRP A 32 14.76 -102.56 -42.67
N ILE A 33 15.14 -102.74 -41.40
CA ILE A 33 16.54 -102.74 -40.96
C ILE A 33 17.31 -103.97 -41.44
N VAL A 34 16.59 -105.04 -41.82
CA VAL A 34 17.19 -106.24 -42.42
C VAL A 34 17.92 -105.88 -43.69
N ASP A 35 17.30 -105.06 -44.55
CA ASP A 35 17.88 -104.65 -45.82
C ASP A 35 19.12 -103.77 -45.59
N PHE A 36 19.10 -102.93 -44.54
CA PHE A 36 20.25 -102.16 -44.12
C PHE A 36 21.42 -103.03 -43.64
N LEU A 37 21.15 -104.00 -42.76
CA LEU A 37 22.19 -104.87 -42.21
C LEU A 37 22.79 -105.81 -43.26
N ASN A 38 22.01 -106.21 -44.27
CA ASN A 38 22.49 -106.95 -45.43
C ASN A 38 23.54 -106.16 -46.23
N LEU A 39 23.41 -104.83 -46.33
CA LEU A 39 24.42 -103.97 -46.99
C LEU A 39 25.78 -104.04 -46.28
N TYR A 40 25.80 -104.36 -44.98
CA TYR A 40 27.03 -104.56 -44.20
C TYR A 40 27.48 -106.02 -44.12
N GLY A 41 26.85 -106.92 -44.89
CA GLY A 41 27.22 -108.34 -44.99
C GLY A 41 26.72 -109.24 -43.86
N TYR A 42 25.75 -108.77 -43.05
CA TYR A 42 25.15 -109.58 -41.99
C TYR A 42 23.93 -110.35 -42.50
N HIS A 43 23.85 -111.64 -42.19
CA HIS A 43 22.68 -112.46 -42.51
C HIS A 43 21.62 -112.34 -41.40
N VAL A 44 20.49 -111.71 -41.71
CA VAL A 44 19.43 -111.39 -40.74
C VAL A 44 18.13 -112.08 -41.10
N GLN A 45 17.50 -112.76 -40.12
CA GLN A 45 16.19 -113.41 -40.29
C GLN A 45 15.06 -112.55 -39.71
N LYS A 46 13.91 -112.54 -40.40
CA LYS A 46 12.64 -111.98 -39.91
C LYS A 46 11.88 -113.11 -39.21
N SER A 47 11.74 -113.09 -37.88
CA SER A 47 11.02 -114.14 -37.16
C SER A 47 10.35 -113.62 -35.89
N SER A 48 9.04 -113.93 -35.76
CA SER A 48 8.19 -113.59 -34.62
C SER A 48 8.15 -114.67 -33.53
N SER A 49 8.76 -115.86 -33.75
CA SER A 49 8.82 -116.97 -32.80
C SER A 49 10.26 -117.41 -32.57
N ALA A 50 10.84 -116.98 -31.45
CA ALA A 50 12.22 -117.28 -31.07
C ALA A 50 12.32 -118.63 -30.34
N GLU A 51 12.68 -119.69 -31.05
CA GLU A 51 13.12 -120.94 -30.44
C GLU A 51 14.39 -121.46 -31.12
N SER A 52 15.52 -120.79 -30.87
CA SER A 52 16.82 -121.47 -30.72
C SER A 52 17.85 -120.48 -30.16
N SER A 53 18.67 -120.96 -29.24
CA SER A 53 19.76 -120.24 -28.54
C SER A 53 20.94 -119.83 -29.44
N LYS A 54 20.73 -119.68 -30.76
CA LYS A 54 21.75 -119.35 -31.76
C LYS A 54 21.62 -117.97 -32.39
N PHE A 55 20.63 -117.16 -32.00
CA PHE A 55 20.38 -115.86 -32.62
C PHE A 55 20.47 -114.69 -31.63
N SER A 56 21.17 -113.61 -32.03
CA SER A 56 21.22 -112.35 -31.28
C SER A 56 20.20 -111.35 -31.83
N ILE A 57 19.46 -110.67 -30.94
CA ILE A 57 18.42 -109.71 -31.32
C ILE A 57 19.08 -108.42 -31.82
N VAL A 58 18.59 -107.89 -32.94
CA VAL A 58 19.01 -106.57 -33.43
C VAL A 58 18.48 -105.49 -32.47
N THR A 59 19.39 -104.83 -31.76
CA THR A 59 19.08 -103.70 -30.87
C THR A 59 19.69 -102.40 -31.42
N PRO A 60 19.23 -101.21 -30.96
CA PRO A 60 19.85 -99.94 -31.32
C PRO A 60 21.37 -99.93 -31.10
N LYS A 61 21.85 -100.53 -30.00
CA LYS A 61 23.28 -100.69 -29.70
C LYS A 61 24.03 -101.49 -30.77
N VAL A 62 23.49 -102.63 -31.20
CA VAL A 62 24.09 -103.45 -32.26
C VAL A 62 24.22 -102.64 -33.55
N VAL A 63 23.18 -101.89 -33.91
CA VAL A 63 23.19 -101.06 -35.12
C VAL A 63 24.21 -99.92 -35.00
N ARG A 64 24.30 -99.24 -33.85
CA ARG A 64 25.36 -98.25 -33.57
C ARG A 64 26.75 -98.85 -33.73
N ASP A 65 27.01 -99.99 -33.11
CA ASP A 65 28.32 -100.64 -33.13
C ASP A 65 28.71 -101.11 -34.54
N ILE A 66 27.75 -101.55 -35.36
CA ILE A 66 27.99 -101.97 -36.76
C ILE A 66 28.43 -100.79 -37.63
N ILE A 67 27.78 -99.64 -37.49
CA ILE A 67 28.09 -98.46 -38.31
C ILE A 67 29.16 -97.56 -37.70
N ARG A 68 29.52 -97.78 -36.43
CA ARG A 68 30.59 -97.04 -35.77
C ARG A 68 31.88 -97.26 -36.53
N ASN A 69 32.51 -96.16 -36.94
CA ASN A 69 33.76 -96.14 -37.70
C ASN A 69 33.71 -96.86 -39.07
N LYS A 70 32.52 -97.02 -39.66
CA LYS A 70 32.35 -97.48 -41.05
C LYS A 70 31.70 -96.40 -41.90
N GLU A 71 31.91 -96.46 -43.22
CA GLU A 71 31.13 -95.63 -44.14
C GLU A 71 29.64 -96.02 -44.05
N LEU A 72 28.76 -95.01 -44.10
CA LEU A 72 27.32 -95.25 -44.09
C LEU A 72 26.88 -95.76 -45.47
N HIS A 73 26.63 -97.07 -45.60
CA HIS A 73 26.11 -97.64 -46.84
C HIS A 73 24.63 -97.26 -46.99
N LEU A 74 24.35 -96.42 -47.98
CA LEU A 74 22.99 -96.04 -48.34
C LEU A 74 22.41 -97.06 -49.33
N PRO A 75 21.09 -97.32 -49.28
CA PRO A 75 20.42 -98.13 -50.29
C PRO A 75 20.64 -97.58 -51.71
N PRO A 76 20.66 -98.44 -52.74
CA PRO A 76 20.82 -98.00 -54.13
C PRO A 76 19.76 -96.99 -54.61
N THR A 77 18.65 -96.86 -53.89
CA THR A 77 17.53 -95.96 -54.18
C THR A 77 17.76 -94.52 -53.72
N CYS A 78 18.83 -94.23 -52.96
CA CYS A 78 19.14 -92.88 -52.50
C CYS A 78 20.00 -92.14 -53.55
N HIS A 79 19.40 -91.20 -54.29
CA HIS A 79 20.07 -90.48 -55.38
C HIS A 79 20.25 -88.98 -55.11
N SER A 80 19.57 -88.42 -54.10
CA SER A 80 19.67 -87.02 -53.71
C SER A 80 20.06 -86.83 -52.24
N LEU A 81 20.47 -85.61 -51.88
CA LEU A 81 20.71 -85.24 -50.48
C LEU A 81 19.43 -85.36 -49.62
N ALA A 82 18.26 -85.12 -50.21
CA ALA A 82 16.98 -85.31 -49.54
C ALA A 82 16.72 -86.79 -49.20
N ASP A 83 16.98 -87.70 -50.15
CA ASP A 83 16.81 -89.15 -49.93
C ASP A 83 17.76 -89.66 -48.84
N ARG A 84 19.03 -89.21 -48.88
CA ARG A 84 20.02 -89.50 -47.83
C ARG A 84 19.52 -89.02 -46.47
N ASN A 85 19.07 -87.78 -46.37
CA ASN A 85 18.65 -87.20 -45.09
C ASN A 85 17.39 -87.89 -44.56
N ALA A 86 16.42 -88.23 -45.42
CA ALA A 86 15.25 -89.02 -45.04
C ALA A 86 15.65 -90.40 -44.50
N TYR A 87 16.63 -91.05 -45.12
CA TYR A 87 17.16 -92.33 -44.67
C TYR A 87 17.94 -92.23 -43.34
N ILE A 88 18.74 -91.18 -43.17
CA ILE A 88 19.42 -90.88 -41.90
C ILE A 88 18.39 -90.66 -40.79
N ILE A 89 17.30 -89.92 -41.05
CA ILE A 89 16.22 -89.70 -40.08
C ILE A 89 15.57 -91.03 -39.67
N LEU A 90 15.33 -91.92 -40.63
CA LEU A 90 14.80 -93.26 -40.36
C LEU A 90 15.73 -94.08 -39.45
N LEU A 91 17.04 -94.05 -39.71
CA LEU A 91 18.05 -94.68 -38.87
C LEU A 91 18.16 -94.03 -37.49
N LEU A 92 18.08 -92.69 -37.39
CA LEU A 92 18.08 -91.98 -36.12
C LEU A 92 16.88 -92.39 -35.26
N ARG A 93 15.68 -92.52 -35.85
CA ARG A 93 14.49 -92.99 -35.13
C ARG A 93 14.66 -94.37 -34.51
N PHE A 94 15.46 -95.25 -35.13
CA PHE A 94 15.77 -96.57 -34.57
C PHE A 94 16.90 -96.51 -33.53
N VAL A 95 18.00 -95.86 -33.89
CA VAL A 95 19.24 -95.80 -33.09
C VAL A 95 19.07 -95.00 -31.79
N LEU A 96 18.13 -94.05 -31.76
CA LEU A 96 17.88 -93.20 -30.58
C LEU A 96 16.82 -93.76 -29.63
N ARG A 97 16.15 -94.89 -29.94
CA ARG A 97 15.04 -95.43 -29.11
C ARG A 97 15.43 -95.73 -27.67
N ASP A 98 16.66 -96.17 -27.44
CA ASP A 98 17.17 -96.52 -26.11
C ASP A 98 17.77 -95.33 -25.34
N ARG A 99 17.79 -94.13 -25.95
CA ARG A 99 18.35 -92.88 -25.38
C ARG A 99 19.79 -93.00 -24.87
N ALA A 100 20.58 -93.96 -25.36
CA ALA A 100 21.97 -94.14 -24.97
C ALA A 100 22.90 -93.13 -25.68
N PHE A 101 22.72 -91.84 -25.39
CA PHE A 101 23.35 -90.75 -26.14
C PHE A 101 24.88 -90.74 -26.06
N THR A 102 25.48 -91.23 -24.96
CA THR A 102 26.93 -91.36 -24.80
C THR A 102 27.54 -92.39 -25.76
N GLU A 103 26.74 -93.36 -26.22
CA GLU A 103 27.18 -94.40 -27.15
C GLU A 103 27.11 -93.96 -28.63
N LEU A 104 26.65 -92.74 -28.93
CA LEU A 104 26.56 -92.24 -30.31
C LEU A 104 27.88 -91.70 -30.87
N THR A 105 28.89 -91.49 -30.04
CA THR A 105 30.18 -90.95 -30.50
C THR A 105 30.77 -91.84 -31.60
N GLY A 106 31.13 -91.22 -32.73
CA GLY A 106 31.66 -91.92 -33.92
C GLY A 106 30.61 -92.57 -34.82
N VAL A 107 29.31 -92.40 -34.54
CA VAL A 107 28.22 -92.89 -35.40
C VAL A 107 27.91 -91.87 -36.51
N PRO A 108 28.02 -92.23 -37.81
CA PRO A 108 27.94 -91.31 -38.96
C PRO A 108 26.50 -90.96 -39.37
N LEU A 109 25.69 -90.45 -38.44
CA LEU A 109 24.27 -90.13 -38.66
C LEU A 109 23.93 -88.65 -38.41
N VAL A 110 24.90 -87.75 -38.45
CA VAL A 110 24.62 -86.31 -38.31
C VAL A 110 24.10 -85.76 -39.66
N PRO A 111 22.87 -85.21 -39.72
CA PRO A 111 22.26 -84.78 -40.97
C PRO A 111 22.71 -83.36 -41.38
N VAL A 112 23.95 -83.24 -41.85
CA VAL A 112 24.49 -81.99 -42.42
C VAL A 112 24.20 -81.85 -43.91
N ASN A 113 24.29 -80.62 -44.42
CA ASN A 113 23.97 -80.26 -45.81
C ASN A 113 25.09 -80.61 -46.83
N CYS A 114 25.85 -81.68 -46.57
CA CYS A 114 26.87 -82.20 -47.47
C CYS A 114 26.82 -83.74 -47.52
N ILE A 115 27.24 -84.32 -48.65
CA ILE A 115 27.19 -85.77 -48.89
C ILE A 115 28.24 -86.51 -48.03
N SER A 116 29.24 -85.81 -47.47
CA SER A 116 30.28 -86.43 -46.66
C SER A 116 29.76 -86.98 -45.33
N TYR A 117 30.40 -88.05 -44.84
CA TYR A 117 30.02 -88.72 -43.61
C TYR A 117 30.33 -87.86 -42.39
N SER A 118 29.28 -87.42 -41.68
CA SER A 118 29.38 -86.64 -40.45
C SER A 118 28.92 -87.47 -39.26
N ALA A 119 29.77 -87.55 -38.24
CA ALA A 119 29.58 -88.43 -37.10
C ALA A 119 29.45 -87.66 -35.79
N PHE A 120 28.62 -88.16 -34.87
CA PHE A 120 28.41 -87.50 -33.59
C PHE A 120 29.72 -87.44 -32.78
N GLY A 121 29.95 -86.32 -32.09
CA GLY A 121 31.10 -86.12 -31.20
C GLY A 121 32.45 -85.84 -31.89
N THR A 122 32.58 -85.93 -33.21
CA THR A 122 33.86 -85.68 -33.92
C THR A 122 34.20 -84.19 -33.97
N GLN A 123 33.22 -83.35 -34.28
CA GLN A 123 33.34 -81.90 -34.35
C GLN A 123 32.09 -81.21 -33.78
N GLN A 124 32.14 -79.89 -33.66
CA GLN A 124 30.99 -79.11 -33.22
C GLN A 124 30.04 -78.89 -34.40
N TYR A 125 28.81 -79.36 -34.27
CA TYR A 125 27.73 -79.10 -35.22
C TYR A 125 26.72 -78.10 -34.64
N TYR A 126 26.02 -77.38 -35.52
CA TYR A 126 25.05 -76.36 -35.13
C TYR A 126 23.69 -76.59 -35.77
N LEU A 127 22.64 -76.58 -34.96
CA LEU A 127 21.25 -76.48 -35.42
C LEU A 127 21.01 -75.04 -35.88
N ALA A 128 20.73 -74.87 -37.17
CA ALA A 128 20.63 -73.57 -37.81
C ALA A 128 19.41 -73.49 -38.72
N LEU A 129 18.98 -72.27 -39.05
CA LEU A 129 17.92 -72.06 -40.03
C LEU A 129 18.46 -72.33 -41.44
N PRO A 130 17.62 -72.75 -42.40
CA PRO A 130 18.02 -72.87 -43.80
C PRO A 130 18.64 -71.58 -44.36
N SER A 131 18.15 -70.41 -43.92
CA SER A 131 18.67 -69.10 -44.29
C SER A 131 20.07 -68.82 -43.73
N ASP A 132 20.52 -69.49 -42.67
CA ASP A 132 21.84 -69.24 -42.06
C ASP A 132 22.98 -69.74 -42.96
N LEU A 133 22.72 -70.68 -43.87
CA LEU A 133 23.72 -71.18 -44.83
C LEU A 133 24.32 -70.08 -45.70
N GLN A 134 23.55 -69.03 -46.01
CA GLN A 134 24.03 -67.93 -46.86
C GLN A 134 25.20 -67.15 -46.23
N PHE A 135 25.38 -67.23 -44.91
CA PHE A 135 26.45 -66.54 -44.20
C PHE A 135 27.77 -67.32 -44.18
N PHE A 136 27.73 -68.63 -44.46
CA PHE A 136 28.87 -69.53 -44.35
C PHE A 136 29.02 -70.39 -45.61
N PRO A 137 29.33 -69.80 -46.78
CA PRO A 137 29.40 -70.53 -48.05
C PRO A 137 30.50 -71.61 -48.07
N THR A 138 31.57 -71.46 -47.29
CA THR A 138 32.72 -72.35 -47.30
C THR A 138 32.57 -73.49 -46.30
N VAL A 139 32.18 -73.19 -45.05
CA VAL A 139 32.12 -74.18 -43.96
C VAL A 139 30.71 -74.64 -43.61
N GLY A 140 29.68 -73.85 -43.95
CA GLY A 140 28.31 -74.05 -43.49
C GLY A 140 27.76 -75.45 -43.81
N CYS A 141 28.01 -75.95 -45.02
CA CYS A 141 27.51 -77.26 -45.46
C CYS A 141 28.06 -78.45 -44.64
N PHE A 142 29.20 -78.29 -43.94
CA PHE A 142 29.85 -79.36 -43.18
C PHE A 142 29.49 -79.38 -41.70
N VAL A 143 28.99 -78.26 -41.15
CA VAL A 143 28.81 -78.07 -39.70
C VAL A 143 27.38 -77.67 -39.33
N LEU A 144 26.60 -77.14 -40.27
CA LEU A 144 25.22 -76.74 -40.03
C LEU A 144 24.25 -77.89 -40.34
N ILE A 145 23.38 -78.14 -39.37
CA ILE A 145 22.22 -79.01 -39.47
C ILE A 145 21.03 -78.09 -39.76
N THR A 146 20.69 -77.98 -41.05
CA THR A 146 19.55 -77.19 -41.54
C THR A 146 18.41 -78.06 -42.07
N VAL A 147 18.58 -79.38 -42.03
CA VAL A 147 17.56 -80.35 -42.41
C VAL A 147 16.39 -80.24 -41.45
N GLU A 148 15.17 -80.26 -42.00
CA GLU A 148 13.95 -80.26 -41.20
C GLU A 148 13.80 -81.62 -40.50
N LEU A 149 14.09 -81.63 -39.20
CA LEU A 149 13.95 -82.81 -38.35
C LEU A 149 12.49 -82.98 -37.93
N PRO A 150 11.89 -84.19 -38.03
CA PRO A 150 10.59 -84.47 -37.47
C PRO A 150 10.55 -84.23 -35.95
N ASP A 151 9.40 -83.83 -35.40
CA ASP A 151 9.27 -83.37 -34.00
C ASP A 151 9.82 -84.36 -32.96
N ASP A 152 9.66 -85.66 -33.20
CA ASP A 152 10.16 -86.73 -32.34
C ASP A 152 11.70 -86.75 -32.27
N VAL A 153 12.38 -86.51 -33.39
CA VAL A 153 13.85 -86.44 -33.45
C VAL A 153 14.35 -85.05 -33.05
N LYS A 154 13.64 -84.00 -33.48
CA LYS A 154 13.96 -82.61 -33.17
C LYS A 154 13.98 -82.34 -31.67
N SER A 155 12.99 -82.85 -30.93
CA SER A 155 12.94 -82.72 -29.46
C SER A 155 14.16 -83.33 -28.76
N ILE A 156 14.74 -84.41 -29.31
CA ILE A 156 15.99 -85.02 -28.81
C ILE A 156 17.18 -84.11 -29.14
N PHE A 157 17.31 -83.66 -30.39
CA PHE A 157 18.40 -82.77 -30.83
C PHE A 157 18.39 -81.42 -30.09
N GLU A 158 17.23 -80.97 -29.64
CA GLU A 158 17.09 -79.74 -28.85
C GLU A 158 17.31 -79.93 -27.34
N SER A 159 17.38 -81.19 -26.85
CA SER A 159 17.59 -81.46 -25.43
C SER A 159 19.04 -81.16 -24.99
N ALA A 160 19.20 -80.58 -23.80
CA ALA A 160 20.51 -80.21 -23.26
C ALA A 160 21.44 -81.43 -23.04
N GLU A 161 20.86 -82.57 -22.65
CA GLU A 161 21.57 -83.83 -22.45
C GLU A 161 22.19 -84.31 -23.77
N PHE A 162 21.41 -84.34 -24.86
CA PHE A 162 21.91 -84.77 -26.16
C PHE A 162 22.96 -83.81 -26.73
N GLN A 163 22.72 -82.51 -26.63
CA GLN A 163 23.61 -81.46 -27.14
C GLN A 163 24.99 -81.47 -26.48
N SER A 164 25.02 -81.57 -25.15
CA SER A 164 26.27 -81.55 -24.37
C SER A 164 27.16 -82.76 -24.68
N VAL A 165 26.57 -83.96 -24.79
CA VAL A 165 27.31 -85.21 -25.00
C VAL A 165 27.78 -85.37 -26.45
N ASN A 166 27.01 -84.89 -27.44
CA ASN A 166 27.26 -85.17 -28.87
C ASN A 166 27.89 -84.01 -29.66
N LYS A 167 28.30 -82.92 -28.98
CA LYS A 167 28.84 -81.70 -29.60
C LYS A 167 27.90 -81.10 -30.65
N ILE A 168 26.62 -81.02 -30.32
CA ILE A 168 25.59 -80.32 -31.12
C ILE A 168 25.10 -79.12 -30.31
N LYS A 169 24.95 -77.96 -30.92
CA LYS A 169 24.44 -76.73 -30.26
C LYS A 169 23.46 -76.01 -31.16
N LYS A 170 22.58 -75.18 -30.60
CA LYS A 170 21.84 -74.19 -31.42
C LYS A 170 22.82 -73.11 -31.89
N LEU A 171 22.69 -72.65 -33.14
CA LEU A 171 23.55 -71.60 -33.68
C LEU A 171 23.26 -70.28 -32.95
N ASP A 172 24.27 -69.78 -32.25
CA ASP A 172 24.25 -68.53 -31.48
C ASP A 172 25.36 -67.56 -31.95
N LEU A 173 25.48 -66.38 -31.33
CA LEU A 173 26.50 -65.39 -31.67
C LEU A 173 27.94 -65.93 -31.58
N ASN A 174 28.21 -66.81 -30.60
CA ASN A 174 29.53 -67.43 -30.47
C ASN A 174 29.79 -68.44 -31.60
N GLY A 175 28.75 -69.15 -32.05
CA GLY A 175 28.78 -69.98 -33.26
C GLY A 175 29.13 -69.15 -34.51
N PHE A 176 28.46 -68.01 -34.72
CA PHE A 176 28.81 -67.06 -35.80
C PHE A 176 30.28 -66.63 -35.73
N TYR A 177 30.76 -66.24 -34.54
CA TYR A 177 32.15 -65.87 -34.32
C TYR A 177 33.12 -67.00 -34.68
N CYS A 178 32.87 -68.23 -34.22
CA CYS A 178 33.73 -69.38 -34.52
C CYS A 178 33.76 -69.71 -36.01
N LEU A 179 32.62 -69.66 -36.69
CA LEU A 179 32.52 -69.98 -38.11
C LEU A 179 33.12 -68.88 -38.99
N PHE A 180 32.98 -67.60 -38.63
CA PHE A 180 33.56 -66.50 -39.38
C PHE A 180 35.08 -66.49 -39.43
N ARG A 181 35.78 -67.13 -38.48
CA ARG A 181 37.24 -67.34 -38.58
C ARG A 181 37.65 -68.06 -39.86
N HIS A 182 36.72 -68.81 -40.47
CA HIS A 182 36.94 -69.55 -41.70
C HIS A 182 36.36 -68.86 -42.94
N GLU A 183 35.46 -67.88 -42.79
CA GLU A 183 34.77 -67.21 -43.90
C GLU A 183 35.26 -65.78 -44.17
N LEU A 184 35.63 -65.04 -43.12
CA LEU A 184 35.93 -63.61 -43.21
C LEU A 184 37.38 -63.31 -42.79
N PRO A 185 38.08 -62.39 -43.46
CA PRO A 185 39.38 -61.93 -43.03
C PRO A 185 39.28 -61.09 -41.75
N HIS A 186 40.37 -60.99 -40.99
CA HIS A 186 40.48 -60.06 -39.86
C HIS A 186 40.94 -58.64 -40.26
N ALA A 187 41.40 -58.47 -41.50
CA ALA A 187 41.88 -57.19 -42.02
C ALA A 187 40.75 -56.42 -42.74
N PRO A 188 40.83 -55.08 -42.84
CA PRO A 188 39.91 -54.28 -43.64
C PRO A 188 39.89 -54.68 -45.13
N ILE A 189 38.74 -54.53 -45.79
CA ILE A 189 38.56 -54.81 -47.21
C ILE A 189 38.47 -53.47 -47.94
N ARG A 190 39.58 -53.04 -48.54
CA ARG A 190 39.78 -51.70 -49.12
C ARG A 190 39.00 -51.42 -50.40
N ASP A 191 38.81 -52.44 -51.23
CA ASP A 191 38.15 -52.33 -52.53
C ASP A 191 36.78 -53.04 -52.47
N TRP A 192 36.02 -52.80 -51.40
CA TRP A 192 34.74 -53.45 -51.23
C TRP A 192 33.70 -52.81 -52.16
N ASP A 193 33.23 -53.58 -53.13
CA ASP A 193 32.15 -53.19 -54.02
C ASP A 193 30.79 -53.63 -53.41
N PRO A 194 29.94 -52.69 -52.97
CA PRO A 194 28.64 -53.01 -52.37
C PRO A 194 27.68 -53.69 -53.34
N ASP A 195 27.80 -53.41 -54.64
CA ASP A 195 26.85 -53.85 -55.68
C ASP A 195 27.37 -55.06 -56.47
N THR A 196 28.48 -55.64 -56.00
CA THR A 196 29.07 -56.82 -56.63
C THR A 196 28.14 -58.03 -56.63
N THR A 197 28.12 -58.72 -57.76
CA THR A 197 27.43 -60.02 -57.92
C THR A 197 28.39 -61.21 -57.81
N THR A 198 29.71 -60.96 -57.74
CA THR A 198 30.74 -62.01 -57.77
C THR A 198 31.25 -62.38 -56.38
N SER A 199 31.24 -61.45 -55.42
CA SER A 199 31.53 -61.75 -54.02
C SER A 199 30.24 -62.04 -53.24
N PHE A 200 30.30 -63.02 -52.33
CA PHE A 200 29.18 -63.27 -51.41
C PHE A 200 29.01 -62.12 -50.41
N LEU A 201 30.09 -61.41 -50.08
CA LEU A 201 30.10 -60.30 -49.15
C LEU A 201 29.75 -59.00 -49.88
N ASN A 202 28.47 -58.81 -50.21
CA ASN A 202 27.93 -57.60 -50.83
C ASN A 202 26.93 -56.88 -49.90
N LYS A 203 26.34 -55.79 -50.37
CA LYS A 203 25.39 -54.99 -49.58
C LYS A 203 24.22 -55.80 -49.05
N ARG A 204 23.62 -56.65 -49.90
CA ARG A 204 22.49 -57.51 -49.53
C ARG A 204 22.87 -58.54 -48.46
N TRP A 205 24.09 -59.08 -48.54
CA TRP A 205 24.61 -60.00 -47.53
C TRP A 205 24.74 -59.32 -46.18
N LEU A 206 25.32 -58.12 -46.13
CA LEU A 206 25.45 -57.35 -44.89
C LEU A 206 24.10 -56.99 -44.28
N GLU A 207 23.13 -56.63 -45.12
CA GLU A 207 21.75 -56.36 -44.68
C GLU A 207 21.12 -57.59 -44.02
N ASN A 208 21.13 -58.73 -44.71
CA ASN A 208 20.62 -60.00 -44.18
C ASN A 208 21.35 -60.45 -42.90
N PHE A 209 22.67 -60.22 -42.86
CA PHE A 209 23.51 -60.55 -41.71
C PHE A 209 23.09 -59.76 -40.48
N TRP A 210 23.03 -58.42 -40.58
CA TRP A 210 22.68 -57.59 -39.44
C TRP A 210 21.21 -57.78 -39.01
N GLU A 211 20.30 -58.06 -39.94
CA GLU A 211 18.93 -58.46 -39.62
C GLU A 211 18.91 -59.76 -38.82
N ARG A 212 19.66 -60.79 -39.25
CA ARG A 212 19.77 -62.05 -38.52
C ARG A 212 20.41 -61.87 -37.14
N ILE A 213 21.45 -61.07 -37.04
CA ILE A 213 22.15 -60.77 -35.78
C ILE A 213 21.24 -60.04 -34.78
N SER A 214 20.31 -59.21 -35.27
CA SER A 214 19.35 -58.50 -34.41
C SER A 214 18.39 -59.41 -33.64
N GLN A 215 18.28 -60.68 -34.04
CA GLN A 215 17.41 -61.68 -33.40
C GLN A 215 18.08 -62.38 -32.20
N PHE A 216 19.37 -62.13 -31.95
CA PHE A 216 20.11 -62.66 -30.79
C PHE A 216 20.24 -61.61 -29.66
N ASP A 217 20.50 -62.08 -28.44
CA ASP A 217 20.70 -61.19 -27.28
C ASP A 217 22.01 -60.38 -27.41
N VAL A 218 21.91 -59.05 -27.27
CA VAL A 218 22.84 -58.04 -27.84
C VAL A 218 24.05 -57.74 -26.95
N GLN A 219 24.28 -58.51 -25.89
CA GLN A 219 25.31 -58.17 -24.88
C GLN A 219 26.75 -58.42 -25.35
N ASP A 220 26.99 -59.29 -26.34
CA ASP A 220 28.33 -59.75 -26.75
C ASP A 220 28.76 -59.42 -28.20
N LEU A 221 28.21 -58.37 -28.81
CA LEU A 221 28.62 -57.91 -30.15
C LEU A 221 30.13 -57.59 -30.28
N LYS A 222 30.85 -57.44 -29.16
CA LYS A 222 32.31 -57.29 -29.13
C LYS A 222 33.04 -58.47 -29.79
N LEU A 223 32.47 -59.68 -29.77
CA LEU A 223 33.06 -60.87 -30.39
C LEU A 223 33.24 -60.69 -31.91
N LEU A 224 32.27 -60.05 -32.56
CA LEU A 224 32.30 -59.76 -34.00
C LEU A 224 33.22 -58.57 -34.34
N GLY A 225 33.75 -57.88 -33.33
CA GLY A 225 34.49 -56.63 -33.51
C GLY A 225 35.75 -56.77 -34.36
N ASN A 226 36.33 -57.97 -34.47
CA ASN A 226 37.54 -58.22 -35.27
C ASN A 226 37.28 -58.42 -36.78
N TYR A 227 36.03 -58.41 -37.23
CA TYR A 227 35.69 -58.67 -38.64
C TYR A 227 35.27 -57.38 -39.36
N PRO A 228 35.62 -57.23 -40.65
CA PRO A 228 35.30 -56.04 -41.44
C PRO A 228 33.81 -56.05 -41.85
N LEU A 229 32.96 -55.53 -40.97
CA LEU A 229 31.50 -55.58 -41.10
C LEU A 229 30.84 -54.19 -41.20
N ILE A 230 31.60 -53.10 -41.08
CA ILE A 230 31.10 -51.72 -41.17
C ILE A 230 31.59 -51.07 -42.47
N PRO A 231 30.68 -50.63 -43.36
CA PRO A 231 31.05 -49.88 -44.55
C PRO A 231 31.36 -48.42 -44.22
N ILE A 232 32.50 -47.93 -44.70
CA ILE A 232 32.90 -46.52 -44.64
C ILE A 232 33.20 -45.97 -46.03
N ILE A 233 33.10 -44.66 -46.18
CA ILE A 233 33.45 -43.93 -47.39
C ILE A 233 34.88 -43.42 -47.25
N THR A 234 35.79 -43.88 -48.12
CA THR A 234 37.20 -43.48 -48.10
C THR A 234 37.48 -42.32 -49.05
N SER A 235 36.80 -42.28 -50.19
CA SER A 235 36.93 -41.20 -51.17
C SER A 235 35.68 -41.10 -52.05
N THR A 236 35.54 -39.96 -52.72
CA THR A 236 34.48 -39.68 -53.68
C THR A 236 35.11 -39.23 -54.99
N TYR A 237 34.82 -39.95 -56.07
CA TYR A 237 35.32 -39.63 -57.41
C TYR A 237 34.14 -39.56 -58.38
N ASN A 238 33.95 -38.41 -59.05
CA ASN A 238 32.83 -38.19 -60.00
C ASN A 238 31.44 -38.61 -59.45
N ASN A 239 31.11 -38.23 -58.22
CA ASN A 239 29.87 -38.61 -57.51
C ASN A 239 29.70 -40.12 -57.20
N TYR A 240 30.75 -40.94 -57.34
CA TYR A 240 30.79 -42.32 -56.86
C TYR A 240 31.58 -42.42 -55.56
N HIS A 241 30.99 -43.04 -54.54
CA HIS A 241 31.64 -43.32 -53.26
C HIS A 241 32.48 -44.60 -53.38
N ILE A 242 33.74 -44.52 -52.97
CA ILE A 242 34.59 -45.71 -52.78
C ILE A 242 34.39 -46.19 -51.34
N TYR A 243 33.98 -47.45 -51.20
CA TYR A 243 33.69 -48.05 -49.91
C TYR A 243 34.80 -48.98 -49.45
N GLU A 244 35.11 -48.93 -48.15
CA GLU A 244 35.96 -49.90 -47.46
C GLU A 244 35.16 -50.55 -46.34
N LEU A 245 35.32 -51.85 -46.13
CA LEU A 245 34.78 -52.52 -44.93
C LEU A 245 35.84 -52.55 -43.83
N ILE A 246 35.52 -51.95 -42.70
CA ILE A 246 36.39 -51.90 -41.53
C ILE A 246 35.82 -52.66 -40.34
N SER A 247 36.74 -53.04 -39.45
CA SER A 247 36.44 -53.69 -38.17
C SER A 247 36.05 -52.64 -37.12
N VAL A 248 35.14 -53.05 -36.23
CA VAL A 248 34.65 -52.26 -35.08
C VAL A 248 35.73 -52.07 -34.00
N LYS A 249 36.81 -52.85 -34.03
CA LYS A 249 37.82 -52.89 -32.96
C LYS A 249 38.76 -51.68 -32.94
N ASN A 250 38.66 -50.79 -33.92
CA ASN A 250 39.46 -49.58 -33.95
C ASN A 250 38.64 -48.42 -33.41
N ASP A 251 39.29 -47.57 -32.61
CA ASP A 251 38.71 -46.44 -31.89
C ASP A 251 38.33 -45.18 -32.71
N PRO A 252 38.52 -45.04 -34.06
CA PRO A 252 38.12 -43.80 -34.71
C PRO A 252 36.60 -43.72 -34.74
N PRO A 253 36.03 -42.60 -34.29
CA PRO A 253 34.59 -42.42 -34.34
C PRO A 253 34.15 -42.25 -35.79
N ILE A 254 33.21 -43.10 -36.17
CA ILE A 254 32.59 -43.09 -37.48
C ILE A 254 31.38 -42.17 -37.39
N LEU A 255 31.38 -41.08 -38.15
CA LEU A 255 30.24 -40.16 -38.21
C LEU A 255 29.32 -40.54 -39.36
N ARG A 256 28.01 -40.36 -39.17
CA ARG A 256 27.07 -40.43 -40.27
C ARG A 256 27.30 -39.28 -41.24
N PHE A 257 27.23 -39.58 -42.54
CA PHE A 257 27.37 -38.59 -43.59
C PHE A 257 26.21 -37.57 -43.51
N PRO A 258 26.48 -36.26 -43.38
CA PRO A 258 25.43 -35.25 -43.32
C PRO A 258 24.85 -34.98 -44.71
N LYS A 259 23.55 -34.70 -44.79
CA LYS A 259 22.83 -34.48 -46.06
C LYS A 259 23.24 -33.22 -46.85
N ARG A 260 24.03 -32.29 -46.26
CA ARG A 260 24.52 -31.05 -46.89
C ARG A 260 25.84 -30.62 -46.25
N LYS A 261 26.93 -30.53 -47.03
CA LYS A 261 28.17 -29.71 -46.88
C LYS A 261 29.43 -30.49 -47.33
N ASP A 262 29.87 -30.33 -48.58
CA ASP A 262 31.03 -31.07 -49.12
C ASP A 262 32.37 -30.56 -48.55
N ASP A 263 32.54 -29.24 -48.39
CA ASP A 263 33.83 -28.64 -48.02
C ASP A 263 34.31 -29.01 -46.60
N VAL A 264 33.39 -29.08 -45.63
CA VAL A 264 33.73 -29.42 -44.23
C VAL A 264 34.08 -30.91 -44.10
N ILE A 265 33.38 -31.78 -44.84
CA ILE A 265 33.61 -33.23 -44.82
C ILE A 265 35.01 -33.54 -45.36
N ASP A 266 35.44 -32.87 -46.41
CA ASP A 266 36.76 -33.07 -46.99
C ASP A 266 37.90 -32.69 -46.03
N VAL A 267 37.72 -31.62 -45.25
CA VAL A 267 38.70 -31.25 -44.22
C VAL A 267 38.70 -32.26 -43.07
N LEU A 268 37.52 -32.69 -42.58
CA LEU A 268 37.40 -33.70 -41.52
C LEU A 268 38.02 -35.04 -41.95
N ARG A 269 37.86 -35.43 -43.22
CA ARG A 269 38.47 -36.63 -43.79
C ARG A 269 40.00 -36.53 -43.79
N LYS A 270 40.56 -35.37 -44.19
CA LYS A 270 42.01 -35.10 -44.10
C LYS A 270 42.54 -35.14 -42.66
N LEU A 271 41.68 -34.84 -41.67
CA LEU A 271 41.99 -34.95 -40.25
C LEU A 271 41.85 -36.36 -39.68
N GLY A 272 41.49 -37.34 -40.49
CA GLY A 272 41.37 -38.76 -40.10
C GLY A 272 40.01 -39.15 -39.51
N VAL A 273 38.97 -38.34 -39.69
CA VAL A 273 37.59 -38.69 -39.31
C VAL A 273 36.95 -39.54 -40.41
N LEU A 274 36.30 -40.64 -40.01
CA LEU A 274 35.68 -41.60 -40.92
C LEU A 274 34.18 -41.34 -41.05
N PHE A 275 33.63 -41.59 -42.25
CA PHE A 275 32.21 -41.36 -42.55
C PHE A 275 31.54 -42.63 -43.07
N THR A 276 30.25 -42.77 -42.78
CA THR A 276 29.40 -43.86 -43.30
C THR A 276 28.03 -43.35 -43.73
N GLU A 277 27.47 -43.97 -44.77
CA GLU A 277 26.09 -43.79 -45.22
C GLU A 277 25.13 -44.80 -44.59
N ASP A 278 25.55 -45.64 -43.64
CA ASP A 278 24.65 -46.64 -43.10
C ASP A 278 23.59 -46.04 -42.15
N TYR A 279 22.38 -45.83 -42.67
CA TYR A 279 21.23 -45.29 -41.93
C TYR A 279 20.33 -46.38 -41.32
N ARG A 280 20.64 -47.67 -41.50
CA ARG A 280 19.58 -48.69 -41.59
C ARG A 280 19.29 -49.47 -40.31
N ILE A 281 20.16 -49.47 -39.29
CA ILE A 281 20.04 -50.41 -38.15
C ILE A 281 20.38 -49.75 -36.80
N ASP A 282 19.46 -49.80 -35.84
CA ASP A 282 19.64 -49.18 -34.51
C ASP A 282 20.76 -49.82 -33.68
N ILE A 283 21.06 -51.10 -33.90
CA ILE A 283 22.13 -51.84 -33.21
C ILE A 283 23.53 -51.26 -33.53
N THR A 284 23.72 -50.65 -34.72
CA THR A 284 25.00 -50.05 -35.11
C THR A 284 25.21 -48.63 -34.55
N LYS A 285 24.18 -48.00 -33.94
CA LYS A 285 24.29 -46.69 -33.26
C LYS A 285 25.30 -46.67 -32.10
N LYS A 286 25.66 -47.84 -31.56
CA LYS A 286 26.74 -47.97 -30.55
C LYS A 286 28.13 -47.68 -31.15
N PHE A 287 28.29 -47.80 -32.46
CA PHE A 287 29.57 -47.70 -33.16
C PHE A 287 29.63 -46.54 -34.15
N ILE A 288 28.47 -46.03 -34.59
CA ILE A 288 28.33 -44.93 -35.54
C ILE A 288 27.66 -43.75 -34.83
N TRP A 289 28.31 -42.59 -34.84
CA TRP A 289 27.81 -41.36 -34.21
C TRP A 289 27.01 -40.51 -35.20
N ASP A 290 25.90 -39.96 -34.74
CA ASP A 290 25.14 -38.98 -35.51
C ASP A 290 25.94 -37.68 -35.71
N TRP A 291 25.72 -37.03 -36.85
CA TRP A 291 26.34 -35.73 -37.14
C TRP A 291 25.80 -34.65 -36.19
N ASN A 292 26.64 -34.17 -35.28
CA ASN A 292 26.45 -32.95 -34.50
C ASN A 292 27.80 -32.36 -34.04
N PRO A 293 27.85 -31.07 -33.64
CA PRO A 293 29.12 -30.41 -33.32
C PRO A 293 29.90 -31.09 -32.19
N SER A 294 29.21 -31.59 -31.15
CA SER A 294 29.82 -32.32 -30.03
C SER A 294 30.51 -33.61 -30.49
N MET A 295 29.87 -34.38 -31.37
CA MET A 295 30.42 -35.62 -31.92
C MET A 295 31.55 -35.37 -32.91
N VAL A 296 31.48 -34.28 -33.70
CA VAL A 296 32.58 -33.85 -34.58
C VAL A 296 33.81 -33.47 -33.77
N VAL A 297 33.63 -32.75 -32.65
CA VAL A 297 34.75 -32.40 -31.76
C VAL A 297 35.34 -33.64 -31.10
N LYS A 298 34.51 -34.53 -30.54
CA LYS A 298 34.97 -35.82 -30.01
C LYS A 298 35.72 -36.65 -31.06
N ALA A 299 35.32 -36.53 -32.33
CA ALA A 299 35.97 -37.20 -33.45
C ALA A 299 37.35 -36.66 -33.78
N ILE A 300 37.50 -35.33 -33.78
CA ILE A 300 38.78 -34.67 -33.95
C ILE A 300 39.69 -34.90 -32.72
N ASP A 301 39.12 -34.91 -31.51
CA ASP A 301 39.84 -35.18 -30.27
C ASP A 301 40.45 -36.59 -30.25
N LYS A 302 39.73 -37.59 -30.79
CA LYS A 302 40.27 -38.95 -30.96
C LYS A 302 41.23 -39.08 -32.16
N SER A 303 41.25 -38.12 -33.09
CA SER A 303 42.16 -38.15 -34.24
C SER A 303 43.58 -37.69 -33.87
N ARG A 304 44.58 -38.10 -34.66
CA ARG A 304 46.02 -37.91 -34.38
C ARG A 304 46.56 -36.49 -34.68
N SER A 305 45.71 -35.47 -34.80
CA SER A 305 46.10 -34.11 -35.21
C SER A 305 46.79 -33.30 -34.10
N ILE A 306 47.77 -32.46 -34.46
CA ILE A 306 48.67 -31.71 -33.56
C ILE A 306 48.10 -30.34 -33.14
N ASN A 307 47.09 -29.79 -33.83
CA ASN A 307 46.55 -28.43 -33.60
C ASN A 307 45.03 -28.40 -33.36
N LYS A 308 44.53 -29.26 -32.48
CA LYS A 308 43.08 -29.54 -32.31
C LYS A 308 42.24 -28.29 -32.01
N THR A 309 42.65 -27.45 -31.06
CA THR A 309 41.84 -26.32 -30.57
C THR A 309 41.73 -25.15 -31.57
N ASN A 310 42.83 -24.77 -32.22
CA ASN A 310 42.84 -23.65 -33.17
C ASN A 310 42.06 -23.95 -34.45
N ILE A 311 42.10 -25.20 -34.91
CA ILE A 311 41.35 -25.63 -36.09
C ILE A 311 39.86 -25.73 -35.73
N LEU A 312 39.51 -26.31 -34.57
CA LEU A 312 38.14 -26.35 -34.05
C LEU A 312 37.50 -24.96 -33.91
N ARG A 313 38.30 -23.97 -33.51
CA ARG A 313 37.83 -22.60 -33.36
C ARG A 313 37.40 -21.97 -34.69
N GLN A 314 38.00 -22.36 -35.81
CA GLN A 314 37.75 -21.80 -37.14
C GLN A 314 36.66 -22.50 -37.95
N PHE A 315 36.20 -23.69 -37.53
CA PHE A 315 35.21 -24.45 -38.29
C PHE A 315 33.78 -23.88 -38.15
N PRO A 316 33.06 -23.64 -39.27
CA PRO A 316 31.66 -23.19 -39.26
C PRO A 316 30.70 -24.34 -39.00
N ILE A 317 30.81 -24.93 -37.81
CA ILE A 317 30.00 -26.06 -37.33
C ILE A 317 29.08 -25.66 -36.19
N TRP A 318 29.14 -24.41 -35.69
CA TRP A 318 28.31 -23.95 -34.58
C TRP A 318 27.04 -23.30 -35.09
N PRO A 319 25.85 -23.86 -34.80
CA PRO A 319 24.59 -23.27 -35.23
C PRO A 319 24.36 -21.94 -34.53
N THR A 320 23.77 -20.97 -35.23
CA THR A 320 23.31 -19.71 -34.65
C THR A 320 21.81 -19.76 -34.35
N TYR A 321 21.30 -18.74 -33.65
CA TYR A 321 19.86 -18.57 -33.47
C TYR A 321 19.14 -17.95 -34.69
N SER A 322 19.83 -17.76 -35.82
CA SER A 322 19.22 -17.16 -37.01
C SER A 322 18.25 -18.15 -37.70
N ALA A 323 17.13 -17.62 -38.21
CA ALA A 323 16.07 -18.41 -38.84
C ALA A 323 16.51 -19.16 -40.12
N ASP A 324 17.63 -18.76 -40.74
CA ASP A 324 18.22 -19.41 -41.91
C ASP A 324 19.01 -20.69 -41.57
N GLY A 325 19.13 -21.04 -40.27
CA GLY A 325 19.89 -22.19 -39.81
C GLY A 325 21.39 -22.09 -40.13
N SER A 326 21.92 -20.86 -40.17
CA SER A 326 23.33 -20.64 -40.48
C SER A 326 24.26 -21.22 -39.41
N TYR A 327 25.49 -21.52 -39.83
CA TYR A 327 26.54 -22.03 -38.96
C TYR A 327 27.75 -21.11 -39.04
N ILE A 328 28.34 -20.81 -37.89
CA ILE A 328 29.50 -19.91 -37.77
C ILE A 328 30.67 -20.60 -37.09
N ALA A 329 31.86 -20.02 -37.29
CA ALA A 329 33.05 -20.42 -36.56
C ALA A 329 32.96 -19.95 -35.11
N ALA A 330 33.58 -20.69 -34.18
CA ALA A 330 33.52 -20.37 -32.75
C ALA A 330 34.08 -18.96 -32.47
N TYR A 331 35.17 -18.55 -33.15
CA TYR A 331 35.73 -17.20 -32.95
C TYR A 331 34.86 -16.07 -33.48
N CYS A 332 33.93 -16.35 -34.40
CA CYS A 332 33.00 -15.36 -34.93
C CYS A 332 31.77 -15.17 -34.02
N GLY A 333 31.57 -16.06 -33.05
CA GLY A 333 30.37 -16.10 -32.23
C GLY A 333 30.57 -15.68 -30.78
N CYS A 334 29.46 -15.39 -30.11
CA CYS A 334 29.39 -15.16 -28.67
C CYS A 334 28.26 -15.99 -28.06
N LEU A 335 28.33 -16.21 -26.74
CA LEU A 335 27.24 -16.84 -25.99
C LEU A 335 26.29 -15.77 -25.44
N VAL A 336 25.00 -16.10 -25.37
CA VAL A 336 24.01 -15.30 -24.63
C VAL A 336 24.41 -15.28 -23.15
N PRO A 337 24.21 -14.16 -22.42
CA PRO A 337 24.48 -14.10 -21.00
C PRO A 337 23.78 -15.23 -20.24
N HIS A 338 24.43 -15.78 -19.22
CA HIS A 338 23.88 -16.86 -18.41
C HIS A 338 22.53 -16.46 -17.82
N GLY A 339 21.58 -17.39 -17.77
CA GLY A 339 20.26 -17.15 -17.19
C GLY A 339 19.31 -16.33 -18.08
N LEU A 340 19.75 -15.77 -19.21
CA LEU A 340 18.89 -15.11 -20.18
C LEU A 340 18.64 -16.00 -21.40
N PRO A 341 17.39 -16.07 -21.91
CA PRO A 341 17.10 -16.69 -23.18
C PRO A 341 17.55 -15.78 -24.32
N TYR A 342 17.78 -16.39 -25.48
CA TYR A 342 17.99 -15.62 -26.69
C TYR A 342 16.67 -14.96 -27.13
N PHE A 343 16.66 -13.64 -27.20
CA PHE A 343 15.62 -12.83 -27.82
C PHE A 343 16.24 -11.93 -28.89
N GLN A 344 15.58 -11.83 -30.04
CA GLN A 344 15.96 -10.93 -31.13
C GLN A 344 14.76 -10.09 -31.54
N VAL A 345 14.97 -8.77 -31.55
CA VAL A 345 14.05 -7.83 -32.18
C VAL A 345 14.14 -8.01 -33.70
N ASN A 346 13.00 -8.16 -34.38
CA ASN A 346 12.88 -8.39 -35.83
C ASN A 346 13.52 -7.28 -36.68
N LEU A 347 14.85 -7.32 -36.81
CA LEU A 347 15.65 -6.45 -37.67
C LEU A 347 16.24 -7.31 -38.77
N SER A 348 15.84 -7.05 -40.02
CA SER A 348 16.26 -7.77 -41.22
C SER A 348 17.76 -7.65 -41.55
N SER A 349 18.57 -6.98 -40.72
CA SER A 349 19.93 -6.55 -41.04
C SER A 349 21.02 -6.95 -40.02
N SER A 350 20.69 -7.50 -38.85
CA SER A 350 21.73 -7.99 -37.93
C SER A 350 21.92 -9.50 -38.09
N LYS A 351 23.02 -9.91 -38.76
CA LYS A 351 23.50 -11.28 -38.66
C LYS A 351 23.85 -11.54 -37.20
N THR A 352 23.10 -12.41 -36.55
CA THR A 352 23.29 -12.71 -35.14
C THR A 352 24.44 -13.69 -34.96
N ASN A 353 25.49 -13.21 -34.30
CA ASN A 353 26.67 -14.01 -33.98
C ASN A 353 26.47 -14.83 -32.68
N TYR A 354 25.23 -14.95 -32.16
CA TYR A 354 24.96 -15.74 -30.97
C TYR A 354 24.86 -17.22 -31.31
N ILE A 355 25.69 -18.04 -30.65
CA ILE A 355 25.74 -19.49 -30.88
C ILE A 355 24.61 -20.17 -30.10
N ASN A 356 23.82 -20.99 -30.82
CA ASN A 356 22.73 -21.80 -30.29
C ASN A 356 23.22 -23.20 -29.86
N TYR A 357 23.73 -23.31 -28.65
CA TYR A 357 24.15 -24.60 -28.08
C TYR A 357 22.95 -25.38 -27.54
N LYS A 358 22.92 -26.69 -27.78
CA LYS A 358 21.76 -27.56 -27.43
C LYS A 358 21.88 -28.23 -26.07
N ASN A 359 23.09 -28.34 -25.53
CA ASN A 359 23.35 -29.05 -24.27
C ASN A 359 24.48 -28.40 -23.44
N PRO A 360 24.57 -28.71 -22.14
CA PRO A 360 25.59 -28.13 -21.26
C PRO A 360 27.03 -28.46 -21.67
N ASP A 361 27.26 -29.65 -22.25
CA ASP A 361 28.58 -30.09 -22.70
C ASP A 361 29.12 -29.21 -23.84
N GLU A 362 28.25 -28.82 -24.79
CA GLU A 362 28.57 -27.88 -25.86
C GLU A 362 28.96 -26.51 -25.30
N LYS A 363 28.28 -26.04 -24.25
CA LYS A 363 28.62 -24.76 -23.60
C LYS A 363 30.02 -24.80 -22.97
N ILE A 364 30.35 -25.88 -22.26
CA ILE A 364 31.69 -26.07 -21.67
C ILE A 364 32.75 -26.10 -22.78
N LEU A 365 32.45 -26.77 -23.89
CA LEU A 365 33.35 -26.84 -25.03
C LEU A 365 33.56 -25.48 -25.70
N LEU A 366 32.51 -24.71 -25.92
CA LEU A 366 32.59 -23.35 -26.47
C LEU A 366 33.43 -22.44 -25.57
N LYS A 367 33.30 -22.55 -24.24
CA LYS A 367 34.18 -21.83 -23.29
C LYS A 367 35.65 -22.26 -23.43
N ARG A 368 35.93 -23.54 -23.67
CA ARG A 368 37.29 -24.05 -23.95
C ARG A 368 37.84 -23.58 -25.31
N LEU A 369 36.99 -23.14 -26.24
CA LEU A 369 37.36 -22.57 -27.53
C LEU A 369 37.49 -21.02 -27.48
N ASP A 370 37.57 -20.45 -26.27
CA ASP A 370 37.63 -19.01 -26.00
C ASP A 370 36.42 -18.22 -26.55
N VAL A 371 35.25 -18.86 -26.65
CA VAL A 371 34.01 -18.15 -26.99
C VAL A 371 33.58 -17.32 -25.78
N VAL A 372 33.54 -16.01 -25.97
CA VAL A 372 33.21 -15.06 -24.92
C VAL A 372 31.69 -15.03 -24.72
N GLU A 373 31.29 -15.01 -23.45
CA GLU A 373 29.91 -14.77 -23.05
C GLU A 373 29.64 -13.26 -23.09
N SER A 374 28.57 -12.87 -23.79
CA SER A 374 28.21 -11.45 -23.91
C SER A 374 27.93 -10.85 -22.54
N SER A 375 28.30 -9.59 -22.34
CA SER A 375 27.97 -8.85 -21.11
C SER A 375 26.46 -8.63 -21.05
N TYR A 376 25.87 -8.78 -19.86
CA TYR A 376 24.46 -8.45 -19.61
C TYR A 376 24.11 -7.05 -20.12
N ILE A 377 24.95 -6.04 -19.82
CA ILE A 377 24.71 -4.65 -20.23
C ILE A 377 24.62 -4.53 -21.76
N HIS A 378 25.57 -5.14 -22.48
CA HIS A 378 25.62 -5.06 -23.94
C HIS A 378 24.41 -5.77 -24.57
N TYR A 379 24.09 -6.96 -24.07
CA TYR A 379 22.97 -7.75 -24.56
C TYR A 379 21.62 -7.04 -24.36
N LEU A 380 21.37 -6.56 -23.14
CA LEU A 380 20.16 -5.83 -22.80
C LEU A 380 20.06 -4.51 -23.57
N PHE A 381 21.15 -3.77 -23.72
CA PHE A 381 21.17 -2.53 -24.52
C PHE A 381 20.77 -2.78 -25.98
N CYS A 382 21.25 -3.87 -26.59
CA CYS A 382 20.86 -4.24 -27.96
C CYS A 382 19.36 -4.54 -28.09
N ILE A 383 18.73 -5.11 -27.07
CA ILE A 383 17.29 -5.41 -27.06
C ILE A 383 16.49 -4.13 -26.79
N PHE A 384 16.75 -3.47 -25.66
CA PHE A 384 15.94 -2.36 -25.19
C PHE A 384 16.09 -1.07 -26.03
N LYS A 385 17.17 -0.92 -26.81
CA LYS A 385 17.29 0.19 -27.77
C LYS A 385 16.34 0.06 -28.96
N ASN A 386 15.84 -1.13 -29.25
CA ASN A 386 15.03 -1.41 -30.44
C ASN A 386 13.59 -1.80 -30.09
N LEU A 387 13.07 -1.34 -28.94
CA LEU A 387 11.72 -1.72 -28.46
C LEU A 387 10.58 -1.27 -29.37
N ASP A 388 10.78 -0.24 -30.19
CA ASP A 388 9.76 0.25 -31.14
C ASP A 388 9.27 -0.84 -32.12
N PHE A 389 10.05 -1.93 -32.28
CA PHE A 389 9.72 -3.06 -33.15
C PHE A 389 9.22 -4.29 -32.38
N VAL A 390 9.10 -4.22 -31.05
CA VAL A 390 8.61 -5.30 -30.20
C VAL A 390 7.11 -5.10 -29.97
N ARG A 391 6.32 -6.16 -30.19
CA ARG A 391 4.90 -6.12 -29.86
C ARG A 391 4.71 -6.46 -28.38
N PRO A 392 3.89 -5.71 -27.62
CA PRO A 392 3.66 -6.01 -26.20
C PRO A 392 3.05 -7.39 -25.93
N ASP A 393 2.38 -7.99 -26.93
CA ASP A 393 1.77 -9.31 -26.85
C ASP A 393 2.67 -10.47 -27.30
N ASP A 394 3.91 -10.20 -27.69
CA ASP A 394 4.87 -11.19 -28.18
C ASP A 394 5.22 -12.23 -27.08
N PRO A 395 4.88 -13.52 -27.26
CA PRO A 395 5.18 -14.57 -26.28
C PRO A 395 6.68 -14.77 -26.03
N GLU A 396 7.52 -14.60 -27.06
CA GLU A 396 8.98 -14.76 -26.92
C GLU A 396 9.57 -13.60 -26.10
N TYR A 397 9.03 -12.40 -26.30
CA TYR A 397 9.41 -11.23 -25.51
C TYR A 397 8.99 -11.37 -24.04
N LEU A 398 7.76 -11.82 -23.79
CA LEU A 398 7.26 -12.07 -22.43
C LEU A 398 8.12 -13.10 -21.69
N GLU A 399 8.54 -14.18 -22.37
CA GLU A 399 9.40 -15.18 -21.75
C GLU A 399 10.80 -14.63 -21.45
N PHE A 400 11.37 -13.84 -22.37
CA PHE A 400 12.60 -13.10 -22.11
C PHE A 400 12.48 -12.17 -20.90
N LEU A 401 11.40 -11.40 -20.80
CA LEU A 401 11.17 -10.49 -19.68
C LEU A 401 11.06 -11.24 -18.36
N LYS A 402 10.37 -12.39 -18.31
CA LYS A 402 10.30 -13.21 -17.09
C LYS A 402 11.69 -13.64 -16.62
N GLU A 403 12.51 -14.17 -17.53
CA GLU A 403 13.87 -14.60 -17.16
C GLU A 403 14.76 -13.42 -16.77
N PHE A 404 14.62 -12.27 -17.44
CA PHE A 404 15.32 -11.03 -17.05
C PHE A 404 14.94 -10.55 -15.64
N LEU A 405 13.64 -10.54 -15.32
CA LEU A 405 13.15 -10.11 -14.01
C LEU A 405 13.48 -11.09 -12.87
N ARG A 406 13.80 -12.35 -13.19
CA ARG A 406 14.32 -13.33 -12.22
C ARG A 406 15.76 -13.09 -11.80
N LEU A 407 16.53 -12.33 -12.60
CA LEU A 407 17.90 -12.02 -12.26
C LEU A 407 17.97 -11.19 -10.97
N PRO A 408 19.05 -11.31 -10.18
CA PRO A 408 19.29 -10.43 -9.04
C PRO A 408 19.21 -8.96 -9.46
N THR A 409 18.53 -8.13 -8.65
CA THR A 409 18.30 -6.70 -8.94
C THR A 409 19.58 -5.90 -9.18
N GLN A 410 20.72 -6.33 -8.62
CA GLN A 410 22.04 -5.72 -8.87
C GLN A 410 22.50 -5.83 -10.33
N LEU A 411 21.95 -6.77 -11.09
CA LEU A 411 22.22 -6.94 -12.52
C LEU A 411 21.28 -6.11 -13.39
N HIS A 412 20.23 -5.51 -12.82
CA HIS A 412 19.30 -4.64 -13.52
C HIS A 412 19.95 -3.25 -13.69
N PRO A 413 20.20 -2.80 -14.92
CA PRO A 413 20.85 -1.51 -15.12
C PRO A 413 19.92 -0.35 -14.73
N ASN A 414 20.43 0.61 -13.96
CA ASN A 414 19.63 1.76 -13.48
C ASN A 414 18.93 2.54 -14.60
N TRP A 415 19.54 2.63 -15.79
CA TRP A 415 18.97 3.34 -16.93
C TRP A 415 17.67 2.71 -17.47
N LEU A 416 17.35 1.46 -17.13
CA LEU A 416 16.10 0.82 -17.55
C LEU A 416 14.86 1.42 -16.90
N SER A 417 15.01 2.07 -15.74
CA SER A 417 13.89 2.75 -15.06
C SER A 417 13.23 3.84 -15.93
N GLU A 418 13.96 4.34 -16.94
CA GLU A 418 13.50 5.36 -17.89
C GLU A 418 13.01 4.78 -19.23
N TYR A 419 13.02 3.46 -19.41
CA TYR A 419 12.59 2.82 -20.67
C TYR A 419 11.20 2.20 -20.55
N ARG A 420 10.39 2.40 -21.58
CA ARG A 420 9.07 1.78 -21.71
C ARG A 420 9.21 0.39 -22.29
N PHE A 421 9.24 -0.62 -21.41
CA PHE A 421 9.49 -2.00 -21.82
C PHE A 421 8.59 -3.02 -21.11
N ILE A 422 7.77 -2.61 -20.14
CA ILE A 422 6.88 -3.52 -19.45
C ILE A 422 5.50 -3.47 -20.11
N PRO A 423 4.95 -4.59 -20.59
CA PRO A 423 3.60 -4.61 -21.15
C PRO A 423 2.55 -4.35 -20.07
N ASN A 424 1.55 -3.54 -20.43
CA ASN A 424 0.37 -3.32 -19.60
C ASN A 424 -0.61 -4.52 -19.65
N SER A 425 -1.68 -4.44 -18.87
CA SER A 425 -2.62 -5.53 -18.63
C SER A 425 -3.33 -6.01 -19.90
N THR A 426 -3.67 -5.10 -20.81
CA THR A 426 -4.30 -5.42 -22.09
C THR A 426 -3.28 -5.77 -23.18
N LYS A 427 -1.98 -5.62 -22.90
CA LYS A 427 -0.87 -5.79 -23.87
C LYS A 427 -1.02 -4.88 -25.09
N SER A 428 -1.59 -3.70 -24.90
CA SER A 428 -1.77 -2.69 -25.93
C SER A 428 -0.51 -1.84 -26.13
N GLU A 429 0.25 -1.59 -25.06
CA GLU A 429 1.47 -0.78 -25.08
C GLU A 429 2.53 -1.23 -24.06
N LEU A 430 3.77 -0.81 -24.28
CA LEU A 430 4.86 -0.92 -23.32
C LEU A 430 4.91 0.37 -22.48
N ARG A 431 5.02 0.22 -21.16
CA ARG A 431 5.06 1.33 -20.18
C ARG A 431 6.32 1.27 -19.33
N LEU A 432 6.57 2.36 -18.61
CA LEU A 432 7.57 2.39 -17.55
C LEU A 432 7.08 1.51 -16.38
N ALA A 433 7.99 0.87 -15.65
CA ALA A 433 7.61 0.11 -14.47
C ALA A 433 6.88 0.98 -13.43
N ARG A 434 7.34 2.23 -13.23
CA ARG A 434 6.70 3.24 -12.35
C ARG A 434 5.34 3.77 -12.80
N GLU A 435 4.93 3.47 -14.03
CA GLU A 435 3.61 3.82 -14.55
C GLU A 435 2.60 2.68 -14.35
N LEU A 436 3.02 1.57 -13.72
CA LEU A 436 2.25 0.34 -13.58
C LEU A 436 1.97 -0.03 -12.13
N TYR A 437 0.78 -0.57 -11.91
CA TYR A 437 0.25 -0.97 -10.61
C TYR A 437 -0.14 -2.45 -10.58
N ASP A 438 -0.03 -3.08 -9.41
CA ASP A 438 -0.50 -4.43 -9.16
C ASP A 438 -2.04 -4.46 -9.00
N ASP A 439 -2.74 -5.09 -9.93
CA ASP A 439 -4.20 -5.20 -9.89
C ASP A 439 -4.72 -6.19 -8.83
N ARG A 440 -3.85 -6.83 -8.04
CA ARG A 440 -4.23 -7.58 -6.85
C ARG A 440 -4.45 -6.67 -5.64
N VAL A 441 -3.93 -5.45 -5.68
CA VAL A 441 -4.16 -4.45 -4.63
C VAL A 441 -5.50 -3.78 -4.89
N LEU A 442 -6.50 -4.10 -4.05
CA LEU A 442 -7.87 -3.65 -4.21
C LEU A 442 -7.97 -2.12 -4.38
N LEU A 443 -7.17 -1.35 -3.64
CA LEU A 443 -7.19 0.10 -3.70
C LEU A 443 -6.75 0.65 -5.07
N PHE A 444 -5.70 0.08 -5.68
CA PHE A 444 -5.27 0.46 -7.03
C PHE A 444 -6.38 0.18 -8.04
N THR A 445 -6.98 -1.02 -7.99
CA THR A 445 -8.07 -1.36 -8.89
C THR A 445 -9.31 -0.49 -8.71
N THR A 446 -9.55 0.04 -7.51
CA THR A 446 -10.68 0.91 -7.21
C THR A 446 -10.45 2.31 -7.79
N VAL A 447 -9.31 2.94 -7.49
CA VAL A 447 -9.02 4.32 -7.95
C VAL A 447 -8.85 4.35 -9.46
N PHE A 448 -8.03 3.45 -10.00
CA PHE A 448 -7.69 3.37 -11.42
C PHE A 448 -8.67 2.52 -12.26
N ALA A 449 -9.86 2.21 -11.74
CA ALA A 449 -10.86 1.44 -12.48
C ALA A 449 -11.17 2.09 -13.84
N GLY A 450 -11.08 1.29 -14.90
CA GLY A 450 -11.28 1.72 -16.29
C GLY A 450 -10.02 2.27 -16.99
N SER A 451 -8.88 2.30 -16.31
CA SER A 451 -7.59 2.69 -16.91
C SER A 451 -6.72 1.47 -17.24
N ASP A 452 -5.76 1.63 -18.15
CA ASP A 452 -4.83 0.58 -18.59
C ASP A 452 -3.44 0.74 -17.96
N VAL A 453 -3.41 1.08 -16.67
CA VAL A 453 -2.18 1.29 -15.87
C VAL A 453 -1.78 0.06 -15.07
N PHE A 454 -2.39 -1.10 -15.32
CA PHE A 454 -2.08 -2.33 -14.60
C PHE A 454 -1.06 -3.18 -15.37
N ILE A 455 -0.28 -3.98 -14.65
CA ILE A 455 0.71 -4.86 -15.26
C ILE A 455 0.08 -6.09 -15.94
N ALA A 456 0.73 -6.58 -17.01
CA ALA A 456 0.39 -7.84 -17.67
C ALA A 456 0.28 -9.03 -16.68
N PRO A 457 -0.80 -9.86 -16.75
CA PRO A 457 -1.01 -11.04 -15.90
C PRO A 457 0.18 -11.97 -15.73
N GLU A 458 0.94 -12.18 -16.80
CA GLU A 458 2.06 -13.11 -16.86
C GLU A 458 3.24 -12.67 -15.99
N LEU A 459 3.34 -11.39 -15.66
CA LEU A 459 4.45 -10.81 -14.89
C LEU A 459 4.14 -10.68 -13.39
N ARG A 460 2.92 -11.06 -12.95
CA ARG A 460 2.42 -10.88 -11.56
C ARG A 460 2.98 -11.87 -10.53
N CYS A 461 3.84 -12.80 -10.94
CA CYS A 461 4.38 -13.80 -10.04
C CYS A 461 5.29 -13.16 -8.97
N GLY A 462 5.10 -13.48 -7.68
CA GLY A 462 5.74 -12.79 -6.55
C GLY A 462 7.27 -12.86 -6.46
N TRP A 463 7.92 -13.63 -7.31
CA TRP A 463 9.38 -13.67 -7.45
C TRP A 463 9.90 -12.73 -8.56
N LEU A 464 9.05 -12.42 -9.55
CA LEU A 464 9.30 -11.38 -10.57
C LEU A 464 9.07 -9.97 -10.01
N SER A 465 8.15 -9.84 -9.03
CA SER A 465 7.81 -8.55 -8.44
C SER A 465 9.01 -7.85 -7.80
N LYS A 466 9.98 -8.58 -7.22
CA LYS A 466 11.19 -7.97 -6.66
C LYS A 466 12.02 -7.21 -7.71
N GLY A 467 12.13 -7.77 -8.91
CA GLY A 467 12.80 -7.12 -10.05
C GLY A 467 12.04 -5.88 -10.51
N LEU A 468 10.72 -5.99 -10.61
CA LEU A 468 9.83 -4.90 -11.02
C LEU A 468 9.81 -3.75 -10.00
N VAL A 469 9.73 -4.05 -8.70
CA VAL A 469 9.76 -3.06 -7.62
C VAL A 469 11.08 -2.29 -7.62
N GLY A 470 12.21 -2.99 -7.87
CA GLY A 470 13.51 -2.33 -8.05
C GLY A 470 13.56 -1.34 -9.23
N LEU A 471 12.64 -1.45 -10.18
CA LEU A 471 12.49 -0.55 -11.33
C LEU A 471 11.38 0.50 -11.14
N GLY A 472 10.68 0.50 -10.00
CA GLY A 472 9.65 1.46 -9.63
C GLY A 472 8.20 0.96 -9.71
N PHE A 473 7.96 -0.32 -9.98
CA PHE A 473 6.60 -0.89 -9.97
C PHE A 473 5.92 -0.80 -8.61
N HIS A 474 4.64 -0.43 -8.59
CA HIS A 474 3.85 -0.26 -7.38
C HIS A 474 3.08 -1.55 -7.03
N ASP A 475 3.60 -2.34 -6.08
CA ASP A 475 2.99 -3.60 -5.61
C ASP A 475 2.31 -3.50 -4.24
N LYS A 476 2.47 -2.38 -3.55
CA LYS A 476 1.86 -2.06 -2.25
C LYS A 476 1.58 -0.57 -2.13
N VAL A 477 0.69 -0.22 -1.21
CA VAL A 477 0.39 1.19 -0.90
C VAL A 477 1.37 1.67 0.17
N ASP A 478 2.24 2.60 -0.19
CA ASP A 478 3.09 3.38 0.73
C ASP A 478 2.71 4.87 0.67
N ASP A 479 3.41 5.72 1.41
CA ASP A 479 3.18 7.16 1.44
C ASP A 479 3.30 7.84 0.06
N ASP A 480 4.20 7.37 -0.81
CA ASP A 480 4.31 7.86 -2.18
C ASP A 480 3.15 7.47 -3.07
N THR A 481 2.84 6.19 -3.03
CA THR A 481 1.76 5.67 -3.85
C THR A 481 0.42 6.21 -3.38
N PHE A 482 0.22 6.40 -2.06
CA PHE A 482 -1.00 7.01 -1.52
C PHE A 482 -1.22 8.44 -2.02
N ILE A 483 -0.18 9.29 -2.02
CA ILE A 483 -0.29 10.66 -2.54
C ILE A 483 -0.62 10.68 -4.04
N ARG A 484 -0.06 9.73 -4.81
CA ARG A 484 -0.42 9.57 -6.23
C ARG A 484 -1.88 9.18 -6.41
N LEU A 485 -2.39 8.26 -5.61
CA LEU A 485 -3.81 7.88 -5.65
C LEU A 485 -4.73 9.06 -5.30
N ALA A 486 -4.39 9.84 -4.28
CA ALA A 486 -5.14 11.05 -3.93
C ALA A 486 -5.09 12.09 -5.07
N SER A 487 -3.93 12.25 -5.70
CA SER A 487 -3.76 13.14 -6.86
C SER A 487 -4.55 12.67 -8.07
N GLU A 488 -4.66 11.35 -8.30
CA GLU A 488 -5.47 10.80 -9.38
C GLU A 488 -6.96 11.06 -9.15
N ILE A 489 -7.47 10.84 -7.93
CA ILE A 489 -8.86 11.17 -7.58
C ILE A 489 -9.13 12.67 -7.85
N HIS A 490 -8.19 13.54 -7.48
CA HIS A 490 -8.28 14.97 -7.76
C HIS A 490 -8.28 15.28 -9.27
N HIS A 491 -7.42 14.62 -10.03
CA HIS A 491 -7.35 14.76 -11.48
C HIS A 491 -8.64 14.30 -12.17
N LEU A 492 -9.17 13.14 -11.78
CA LEU A 492 -10.45 12.60 -12.29
C LEU A 492 -11.62 13.53 -11.98
N TYR A 493 -11.63 14.16 -10.81
CA TYR A 493 -12.65 15.14 -10.42
C TYR A 493 -12.66 16.38 -11.32
N ASN A 494 -11.49 16.84 -11.75
CA ASN A 494 -11.34 17.98 -12.64
C ASN A 494 -11.45 17.61 -14.13
N SER A 495 -11.63 16.33 -14.46
CA SER A 495 -11.74 15.89 -15.85
C SER A 495 -13.08 16.36 -16.47
N PRO A 496 -13.17 16.50 -17.81
CA PRO A 496 -14.42 16.94 -18.47
C PRO A 496 -15.62 16.02 -18.25
N SER A 497 -15.38 14.75 -17.91
CA SER A 497 -16.41 13.74 -17.66
C SER A 497 -15.96 12.83 -16.51
N PRO A 498 -16.10 13.28 -15.25
CA PRO A 498 -15.71 12.50 -14.09
C PRO A 498 -16.48 11.17 -13.99
N PRO A 499 -15.87 10.09 -13.49
CA PRO A 499 -16.56 8.82 -13.26
C PRO A 499 -17.76 8.99 -12.31
N SER A 500 -18.88 8.31 -12.59
CA SER A 500 -20.09 8.40 -11.75
C SER A 500 -19.89 7.85 -10.33
N ASP A 501 -18.93 6.95 -10.15
CA ASP A 501 -18.54 6.31 -8.89
C ASP A 501 -17.36 7.01 -8.19
N LEU A 502 -16.92 8.18 -8.67
CA LEU A 502 -15.73 8.87 -8.17
C LEU A 502 -15.77 9.16 -6.66
N PHE A 503 -16.93 9.56 -6.14
CA PHE A 503 -17.10 9.79 -4.70
C PHE A 503 -16.94 8.49 -3.89
N ASP A 504 -17.37 7.35 -4.40
CA ASP A 504 -17.19 6.05 -3.74
C ASP A 504 -15.71 5.62 -3.76
N ARG A 505 -15.00 5.87 -4.87
CA ARG A 505 -13.54 5.66 -4.95
C ARG A 505 -12.79 6.52 -3.93
N ALA A 506 -13.20 7.79 -3.80
CA ALA A 506 -12.65 8.72 -2.83
C ALA A 506 -12.90 8.26 -1.38
N ARG A 507 -14.12 7.80 -1.05
CA ARG A 507 -14.45 7.21 0.27
C ARG A 507 -13.56 6.01 0.58
N MET A 508 -13.39 5.10 -0.37
CA MET A 508 -12.54 3.92 -0.20
C MET A 508 -11.08 4.29 0.06
N LEU A 509 -10.56 5.32 -0.60
CA LEU A 509 -9.21 5.83 -0.38
C LEU A 509 -9.03 6.42 1.03
N VAL A 510 -9.99 7.22 1.49
CA VAL A 510 -9.96 7.80 2.85
C VAL A 510 -10.08 6.72 3.93
N LEU A 511 -10.98 5.75 3.76
CA LEU A 511 -11.09 4.62 4.68
C LEU A 511 -9.79 3.81 4.73
N HIS A 512 -9.14 3.58 3.58
CA HIS A 512 -7.86 2.90 3.56
C HIS A 512 -6.78 3.67 4.35
N PHE A 513 -6.74 5.01 4.25
CA PHE A 513 -5.87 5.82 5.08
C PHE A 513 -6.13 5.59 6.57
N TYR A 514 -7.38 5.64 7.01
CA TYR A 514 -7.72 5.45 8.43
C TYR A 514 -7.35 4.07 8.97
N TYR A 515 -7.51 3.01 8.18
CA TYR A 515 -7.16 1.65 8.60
C TYR A 515 -5.65 1.35 8.59
N ASN A 516 -4.85 2.16 7.88
CA ASN A 516 -3.41 1.91 7.68
C ASN A 516 -2.56 3.14 8.05
N VAL A 517 -3.08 4.03 8.91
CA VAL A 517 -2.41 5.29 9.27
C VAL A 517 -1.03 5.05 9.90
N ASP A 518 -0.90 4.01 10.73
CA ASP A 518 0.35 3.62 11.38
C ASP A 518 1.41 3.11 10.37
N ASP A 519 0.96 2.43 9.31
CA ASP A 519 1.83 1.81 8.30
C ASP A 519 2.31 2.81 7.23
N LEU A 520 1.53 3.85 6.94
CA LEU A 520 1.87 4.86 5.93
C LEU A 520 2.95 5.83 6.40
N ASN A 521 3.03 6.14 7.70
CA ASN A 521 4.08 6.95 8.35
C ASN A 521 4.58 8.15 7.52
N PHE A 522 3.67 9.09 7.20
CA PHE A 522 4.00 10.27 6.40
C PHE A 522 5.04 11.16 7.10
N THR A 523 6.12 11.50 6.37
CA THR A 523 7.02 12.58 6.79
C THR A 523 6.29 13.94 6.75
N CYS A 524 6.72 14.94 7.53
CA CYS A 524 6.05 16.25 7.60
C CYS A 524 5.79 16.87 6.22
N ASN A 525 6.81 16.91 5.35
CA ASN A 525 6.67 17.47 4.00
C ASN A 525 5.62 16.73 3.15
N ARG A 526 5.54 15.40 3.28
CA ARG A 526 4.58 14.58 2.54
C ARG A 526 3.18 14.69 3.10
N TRP A 527 3.06 14.81 4.42
CA TRP A 527 1.80 15.09 5.10
C TRP A 527 1.20 16.42 4.62
N ASP A 528 2.01 17.48 4.52
CA ASP A 528 1.55 18.78 4.03
C ASP A 528 1.09 18.74 2.57
N VAL A 529 1.78 17.97 1.71
CA VAL A 529 1.33 17.72 0.33
C VAL A 529 -0.02 17.03 0.33
N LEU A 530 -0.19 15.94 1.08
CA LEU A 530 -1.45 15.20 1.15
C LEU A 530 -2.60 16.09 1.64
N LYS A 531 -2.35 16.90 2.68
CA LYS A 531 -3.34 17.81 3.27
C LYS A 531 -3.87 18.88 2.31
N SER A 532 -3.14 19.15 1.23
CA SER A 532 -3.51 20.13 0.21
C SER A 532 -4.33 19.57 -0.95
N ILE A 533 -4.36 18.24 -1.14
CA ILE A 533 -5.03 17.62 -2.29
C ILE A 533 -6.53 17.53 -2.04
N ASN A 534 -7.35 17.95 -3.02
CA ASN A 534 -8.80 17.82 -2.93
C ASN A 534 -9.27 16.43 -3.38
N PHE A 535 -9.33 15.48 -2.44
CA PHE A 535 -9.76 14.10 -2.71
C PHE A 535 -10.83 13.57 -1.73
N ILE A 536 -11.23 14.37 -0.74
CA ILE A 536 -12.12 13.90 0.34
C ILE A 536 -13.55 14.37 0.09
N PRO A 537 -14.54 13.48 0.08
CA PRO A 537 -15.94 13.84 -0.03
C PRO A 537 -16.40 14.75 1.11
N SER A 538 -17.03 15.86 0.74
CA SER A 538 -17.75 16.73 1.66
C SER A 538 -19.24 16.43 1.66
N LYS A 539 -19.89 16.66 2.81
CA LYS A 539 -21.35 16.60 2.95
C LYS A 539 -21.94 18.01 2.90
N PRO A 540 -23.02 18.23 2.13
CA PRO A 540 -23.79 19.48 2.19
C PRO A 540 -24.47 19.59 3.55
N VAL A 541 -24.60 20.80 4.06
CA VAL A 541 -25.32 21.07 5.29
C VAL A 541 -26.84 21.04 5.06
N ASP A 542 -27.59 20.68 6.09
CA ASP A 542 -29.06 20.61 6.00
C ASP A 542 -29.71 22.00 6.08
N TYR A 543 -30.99 22.09 5.73
CA TYR A 543 -31.80 23.28 5.99
C TYR A 543 -31.85 23.59 7.50
N PRO A 544 -31.74 24.86 7.95
CA PRO A 544 -31.73 26.12 7.18
C PRO A 544 -30.32 26.62 6.75
N TYR A 545 -29.26 25.85 6.98
CA TYR A 545 -27.88 26.28 6.72
C TYR A 545 -27.54 26.33 5.22
N LEU A 546 -28.20 25.50 4.41
CA LEU A 546 -27.85 25.19 3.02
C LEU A 546 -27.65 26.40 2.09
N GLU A 547 -28.54 27.39 2.07
CA GLU A 547 -28.40 28.49 1.12
C GLU A 547 -27.23 29.43 1.43
N THR A 548 -26.86 29.50 2.71
CA THR A 548 -25.76 30.33 3.22
C THR A 548 -24.44 29.57 3.31
N ALA A 549 -24.45 28.27 3.04
CA ALA A 549 -23.29 27.42 3.13
C ALA A 549 -22.28 27.70 2.01
N LYS A 550 -21.00 27.47 2.30
CA LYS A 550 -19.93 27.59 1.29
C LYS A 550 -20.16 26.71 0.07
N PHE A 551 -20.69 25.50 0.29
CA PHE A 551 -20.97 24.53 -0.76
C PHE A 551 -22.40 24.00 -0.63
N LYS A 552 -23.21 24.25 -1.67
CA LYS A 552 -24.59 23.76 -1.77
C LYS A 552 -24.69 22.31 -2.27
N THR A 553 -23.61 21.78 -2.82
CA THR A 553 -23.53 20.43 -3.38
C THR A 553 -22.26 19.73 -2.88
N PRO A 554 -22.26 18.40 -2.75
CA PRO A 554 -21.07 17.63 -2.39
C PRO A 554 -19.92 17.91 -3.36
N LYS A 555 -18.73 18.17 -2.83
CA LYS A 555 -17.49 18.35 -3.59
C LYS A 555 -16.35 17.55 -2.96
N LEU A 556 -15.28 17.32 -3.72
CA LEU A 556 -14.03 16.86 -3.16
C LEU A 556 -13.25 18.04 -2.59
N CYS A 557 -12.81 17.90 -1.34
CA CYS A 557 -12.11 18.90 -0.55
C CYS A 557 -10.80 18.31 -0.01
N SER A 558 -9.91 19.19 0.45
CA SER A 558 -8.66 18.80 1.09
C SER A 558 -8.82 18.72 2.61
N LEU A 559 -7.94 17.97 3.28
CA LEU A 559 -7.93 17.84 4.74
C LEU A 559 -7.88 19.21 5.43
N ASN A 560 -7.08 20.15 4.89
CA ASN A 560 -6.96 21.51 5.43
C ASN A 560 -8.25 22.32 5.35
N SER A 561 -9.13 22.03 4.38
CA SER A 561 -10.35 22.79 4.13
C SER A 561 -11.59 22.24 4.84
N LEU A 562 -11.49 21.02 5.39
CA LEU A 562 -12.60 20.32 6.03
C LEU A 562 -12.58 20.53 7.55
N ARG A 563 -13.77 20.61 8.13
CA ARG A 563 -14.00 20.66 9.58
C ARG A 563 -14.87 19.50 10.03
N LEU A 564 -14.70 19.11 11.29
CA LEU A 564 -15.54 18.07 11.88
C LEU A 564 -17.01 18.55 11.94
N PRO A 565 -18.00 17.67 11.69
CA PRO A 565 -19.42 18.04 11.75
C PRO A 565 -19.86 18.65 13.09
N LYS A 566 -19.18 18.31 14.20
CA LYS A 566 -19.44 18.91 15.53
C LYS A 566 -19.22 20.44 15.55
N HIS A 567 -18.37 20.96 14.67
CA HIS A 567 -18.07 22.40 14.55
C HIS A 567 -19.00 23.12 13.56
N MET A 568 -19.99 22.43 12.96
CA MET A 568 -20.82 22.99 11.89
C MET A 568 -21.45 24.34 12.24
N LYS A 569 -22.02 24.46 13.44
CA LYS A 569 -22.65 25.70 13.92
C LYS A 569 -21.68 26.86 14.10
N LEU A 570 -20.37 26.62 14.07
CA LEU A 570 -19.34 27.64 14.25
C LEU A 570 -18.73 28.12 12.93
N CYS A 571 -18.96 27.44 11.79
CA CYS A 571 -18.27 27.78 10.54
C CYS A 571 -18.96 27.35 9.21
N TRP A 572 -20.26 27.04 9.19
CA TRP A 572 -20.93 26.51 7.98
C TRP A 572 -20.90 27.41 6.74
N THR A 573 -20.78 28.73 6.91
CA THR A 573 -20.68 29.68 5.78
C THR A 573 -19.28 29.68 5.17
N GLN A 574 -18.26 29.23 5.91
CA GLN A 574 -16.84 29.36 5.54
C GLN A 574 -16.12 28.03 5.30
N CYS A 575 -16.65 26.92 5.82
CA CYS A 575 -15.98 25.62 5.80
C CYS A 575 -16.82 24.53 5.12
N ALA A 576 -16.12 23.52 4.60
CA ALA A 576 -16.74 22.24 4.23
C ALA A 576 -16.69 21.27 5.41
N PHE A 577 -17.58 20.27 5.40
CA PHE A 577 -17.63 19.24 6.45
C PHE A 577 -17.39 17.86 5.87
N TYR A 578 -16.74 17.01 6.66
CA TYR A 578 -16.57 15.61 6.32
C TYR A 578 -17.92 14.95 6.04
N ASP A 579 -18.00 14.18 4.96
CA ASP A 579 -19.13 13.28 4.73
C ASP A 579 -19.15 12.16 5.78
N ASP A 580 -20.35 11.72 6.17
CA ASP A 580 -20.55 10.80 7.31
C ASP A 580 -19.64 9.54 7.28
N PRO A 581 -19.45 8.83 6.15
CA PRO A 581 -18.60 7.64 6.10
C PRO A 581 -17.09 7.95 6.11
N VAL A 582 -16.68 9.21 6.02
CA VAL A 582 -15.27 9.64 5.96
C VAL A 582 -14.90 10.59 7.09
N ILE A 583 -15.66 10.59 8.19
CA ILE A 583 -15.27 11.31 9.41
C ILE A 583 -14.04 10.60 10.02
N PRO A 584 -12.95 11.32 10.34
CA PRO A 584 -11.79 10.72 10.98
C PRO A 584 -12.16 10.07 12.34
N PRO A 585 -11.81 8.80 12.58
CA PRO A 585 -12.01 8.17 13.88
C PRO A 585 -11.02 8.72 14.92
N GLU A 586 -11.35 8.54 16.20
CA GLU A 586 -10.53 9.05 17.32
C GLU A 586 -9.08 8.55 17.29
N SER A 587 -8.84 7.32 16.84
CA SER A 587 -7.49 6.78 16.65
C SER A 587 -6.64 7.60 15.68
N VAL A 588 -7.24 8.10 14.59
CA VAL A 588 -6.57 8.94 13.60
C VAL A 588 -6.38 10.36 14.12
N LEU A 589 -7.40 10.91 14.80
CA LEU A 589 -7.30 12.25 15.42
C LEU A 589 -6.23 12.33 16.51
N ASN A 590 -5.96 11.23 17.22
CA ASN A 590 -4.89 11.17 18.22
C ASN A 590 -3.48 11.23 17.59
N ILE A 591 -3.34 10.75 16.35
CA ILE A 591 -2.06 10.80 15.60
C ILE A 591 -1.92 12.14 14.87
N HIS A 592 -3.01 12.61 14.27
CA HIS A 592 -3.10 13.85 13.51
C HIS A 592 -4.16 14.77 14.10
N SER A 593 -3.80 15.46 15.18
CA SER A 593 -4.71 16.35 15.92
C SER A 593 -5.12 17.60 15.15
N ASP A 594 -4.37 17.96 14.11
CA ASP A 594 -4.65 19.08 13.20
C ASP A 594 -5.85 18.80 12.26
N LEU A 595 -6.32 17.54 12.18
CA LEU A 595 -7.41 17.18 11.27
C LEU A 595 -8.77 17.66 11.76
N GLY A 596 -9.37 18.56 10.97
CA GLY A 596 -10.71 19.07 11.23
C GLY A 596 -10.82 19.96 12.47
N GLU A 597 -9.66 20.43 12.96
CA GLU A 597 -9.54 21.47 13.98
C GLU A 597 -10.18 22.77 13.48
N LEU A 598 -10.77 23.52 14.40
CA LEU A 598 -11.41 24.80 14.11
C LEU A 598 -10.42 25.92 14.39
N PHE A 599 -10.22 26.82 13.41
CA PHE A 599 -9.32 27.95 13.57
C PHE A 599 -10.07 29.24 13.89
N PHE A 600 -9.37 30.20 14.50
CA PHE A 600 -9.89 31.52 14.82
C PHE A 600 -10.57 32.21 13.63
N HIS A 601 -9.92 32.18 12.45
CA HIS A 601 -10.45 32.81 11.24
C HIS A 601 -11.75 32.15 10.77
N ASP A 602 -11.93 30.83 10.94
CA ASP A 602 -13.16 30.15 10.56
C ASP A 602 -14.38 30.70 11.34
N VAL A 603 -14.18 31.00 12.63
CA VAL A 603 -15.22 31.49 13.55
C VAL A 603 -15.48 32.97 13.36
N MET A 604 -14.43 33.79 13.21
CA MET A 604 -14.57 35.22 12.98
C MET A 604 -15.20 35.53 11.62
N ASP A 605 -14.73 34.88 10.56
CA ASP A 605 -15.30 35.07 9.22
C ASP A 605 -16.75 34.56 9.16
N GLN A 606 -17.08 33.52 9.93
CA GLN A 606 -18.46 33.06 10.10
C GLN A 606 -19.34 34.15 10.73
N LEU A 607 -18.89 34.77 11.83
CA LEU A 607 -19.65 35.81 12.51
C LEU A 607 -19.91 37.02 11.60
N VAL A 608 -18.88 37.43 10.85
CA VAL A 608 -18.98 38.48 9.83
C VAL A 608 -19.96 38.07 8.72
N ALA A 609 -19.85 36.85 8.21
CA ALA A 609 -20.73 36.36 7.16
C ALA A 609 -22.19 36.22 7.61
N ILE A 610 -22.46 35.87 8.88
CA ILE A 610 -23.80 35.91 9.44
C ILE A 610 -24.35 37.33 9.37
N LYS A 611 -23.58 38.32 9.82
CA LYS A 611 -24.00 39.72 9.79
C LYS A 611 -24.27 40.21 8.36
N GLU A 612 -23.33 40.03 7.45
CA GLU A 612 -23.40 40.57 6.09
C GLU A 612 -24.37 39.80 5.17
N ASN A 613 -24.40 38.47 5.26
CA ASN A 613 -25.12 37.63 4.29
C ASN A 613 -26.48 37.15 4.79
N ILE A 614 -26.71 37.12 6.11
CA ILE A 614 -27.97 36.65 6.70
C ILE A 614 -28.77 37.84 7.23
N VAL A 615 -28.17 38.62 8.13
CA VAL A 615 -28.85 39.71 8.85
C VAL A 615 -29.07 40.93 7.96
N ASP A 616 -28.02 41.48 7.36
CA ASP A 616 -28.09 42.71 6.55
C ASP A 616 -28.89 42.49 5.26
N LYS A 617 -28.81 41.29 4.68
CA LYS A 617 -29.62 40.87 3.54
C LYS A 617 -31.01 40.40 3.92
N GLN A 618 -31.34 40.36 5.21
CA GLN A 618 -32.68 40.08 5.69
C GLN A 618 -33.22 38.73 5.17
N SER A 619 -32.39 37.68 5.22
CA SER A 619 -32.64 36.35 4.64
C SER A 619 -34.01 35.77 5.00
N ASP A 620 -34.83 35.46 3.99
CA ASP A 620 -36.19 34.93 4.17
C ASP A 620 -36.20 33.57 4.90
N GLU A 621 -35.20 32.74 4.66
CA GLU A 621 -35.11 31.40 5.26
C GLU A 621 -34.82 31.45 6.75
N TRP A 622 -33.93 32.36 7.14
CA TRP A 622 -33.56 32.56 8.53
C TRP A 622 -34.57 33.41 9.31
N LYS A 623 -35.52 34.05 8.62
CA LYS A 623 -36.68 34.74 9.21
C LYS A 623 -37.89 33.83 9.43
N GLY A 624 -37.88 32.61 8.89
CA GLY A 624 -38.95 31.63 9.09
C GLY A 624 -39.12 31.22 10.56
N HIS A 625 -40.26 30.61 10.90
CA HIS A 625 -40.57 30.23 12.28
C HIS A 625 -39.46 29.36 12.91
N GLY A 626 -38.89 29.84 14.03
CA GLY A 626 -37.87 29.14 14.83
C GLY A 626 -36.41 29.37 14.41
N ALA A 627 -36.16 29.88 13.19
CA ALA A 627 -34.80 30.13 12.72
C ALA A 627 -34.10 31.34 13.39
N PRO A 628 -34.78 32.45 13.76
CA PRO A 628 -34.15 33.54 14.50
C PRO A 628 -33.63 33.13 15.89
N GLU A 629 -34.37 32.29 16.61
CA GLU A 629 -33.97 31.76 17.93
C GLU A 629 -32.73 30.85 17.80
N LEU A 630 -32.70 30.02 16.76
CA LEU A 630 -31.54 29.20 16.42
C LEU A 630 -30.33 30.07 16.06
N LEU A 631 -30.53 31.13 15.26
CA LEU A 631 -29.48 32.05 14.87
C LEU A 631 -28.91 32.80 16.09
N PHE A 632 -29.77 33.27 16.98
CA PHE A 632 -29.38 33.87 18.25
C PHE A 632 -28.53 32.91 19.10
N THR A 633 -28.95 31.64 19.22
CA THR A 633 -28.19 30.61 19.94
C THR A 633 -26.82 30.36 19.29
N ILE A 634 -26.76 30.35 17.97
CA ILE A 634 -25.50 30.20 17.22
C ILE A 634 -24.56 31.38 17.47
N ILE A 635 -25.07 32.61 17.40
CA ILE A 635 -24.28 33.83 17.63
C ILE A 635 -23.66 33.81 19.04
N ASN A 636 -24.45 33.47 20.06
CA ASN A 636 -23.93 33.33 21.42
C ASN A 636 -22.90 32.19 21.53
N GLY A 637 -23.09 31.08 20.83
CA GLY A 637 -22.10 30.00 20.77
C GLY A 637 -20.78 30.42 20.10
N LEU A 638 -20.82 31.34 19.14
CA LEU A 638 -19.61 31.94 18.55
C LEU A 638 -18.89 32.82 19.58
N TYR A 639 -19.62 33.67 20.32
CA TYR A 639 -19.03 34.49 21.39
C TYR A 639 -18.43 33.64 22.52
N GLU A 640 -19.13 32.57 22.92
CA GLU A 640 -18.64 31.61 23.91
C GLU A 640 -17.34 30.96 23.46
N TRP A 641 -17.26 30.49 22.21
CA TRP A 641 -16.03 29.91 21.69
C TRP A 641 -14.87 30.90 21.67
N LEU A 642 -15.12 32.17 21.31
CA LEU A 642 -14.11 33.22 21.29
C LEU A 642 -13.62 33.58 22.71
N GLU A 643 -14.54 33.69 23.67
CA GLU A 643 -14.23 33.91 25.09
C GLU A 643 -13.38 32.75 25.66
N ASP A 644 -13.79 31.50 25.41
CA ASP A 644 -13.07 30.31 25.88
C ASP A 644 -11.67 30.21 25.28
N ASN A 645 -11.51 30.47 23.98
CA ASN A 645 -10.21 30.46 23.32
C ASN A 645 -9.30 31.59 23.81
N LEU A 646 -9.86 32.78 24.06
CA LEU A 646 -9.12 33.87 24.68
C LEU A 646 -8.59 33.46 26.07
N LEU A 647 -9.44 32.86 26.90
CA LEU A 647 -9.06 32.38 28.23
C LEU A 647 -8.03 31.24 28.16
N LEU A 648 -8.12 30.36 27.16
CA LEU A 648 -7.14 29.31 26.91
C LEU A 648 -5.78 29.91 26.51
N MET A 649 -5.75 30.86 25.56
CA MET A 649 -4.53 31.52 25.11
C MET A 649 -3.84 32.28 26.25
N LYS A 650 -4.61 32.96 27.10
CA LYS A 650 -4.11 33.57 28.35
C LYS A 650 -3.39 32.57 29.27
N ARG A 651 -3.86 31.32 29.35
CA ARG A 651 -3.22 30.27 30.16
C ARG A 651 -1.95 29.72 29.52
N ILE A 652 -1.85 29.73 28.19
CA ILE A 652 -0.70 29.22 27.44
C ILE A 652 0.49 30.21 27.54
N GLY A 653 0.22 31.51 27.62
CA GLY A 653 1.20 32.55 27.92
C GLY A 653 1.00 33.84 27.12
N GLU A 654 1.77 34.87 27.46
CA GLU A 654 1.62 36.23 26.92
C GLU A 654 1.75 36.31 25.39
N ILE A 655 2.60 35.49 24.79
CA ILE A 655 2.82 35.51 23.32
C ILE A 655 1.56 35.05 22.57
N GLY A 656 0.93 33.96 23.02
CA GLY A 656 -0.29 33.43 22.40
C GLY A 656 -1.48 34.37 22.55
N GLU A 657 -1.60 35.01 23.72
CA GLU A 657 -2.58 36.07 23.95
C GLU A 657 -2.36 37.26 23.00
N GLN A 658 -1.14 37.76 22.85
CA GLN A 658 -0.85 38.89 21.96
C GLN A 658 -1.18 38.58 20.49
N TRP A 659 -0.93 37.36 20.02
CA TRP A 659 -1.28 36.94 18.66
C TRP A 659 -2.79 36.91 18.45
N PHE A 660 -3.52 36.28 19.38
CA PHE A 660 -4.99 36.24 19.34
C PHE A 660 -5.60 37.65 19.34
N ILE A 661 -5.05 38.54 20.18
CA ILE A 661 -5.45 39.95 20.24
C ILE A 661 -5.20 40.65 18.90
N GLY A 662 -4.04 40.42 18.29
CA GLY A 662 -3.68 40.99 16.99
C GLY A 662 -4.69 40.62 15.91
N ASP A 663 -4.99 39.33 15.78
CA ASP A 663 -5.93 38.80 14.78
C ASP A 663 -7.37 39.27 15.03
N LEU A 664 -7.79 39.36 16.29
CA LEU A 664 -9.09 39.89 16.67
C LEU A 664 -9.23 41.37 16.30
N LYS A 665 -8.23 42.19 16.61
CA LYS A 665 -8.22 43.62 16.24
C LYS A 665 -8.25 43.81 14.72
N LEU A 666 -7.49 43.00 13.97
CA LEU A 666 -7.50 43.04 12.50
C LEU A 666 -8.87 42.67 11.92
N SER A 667 -9.54 41.69 12.51
CA SER A 667 -10.89 41.26 12.09
C SER A 667 -11.95 42.34 12.38
N LEU A 668 -11.86 42.97 13.55
CA LEU A 668 -12.76 44.05 13.97
C LEU A 668 -12.58 45.36 13.19
N GLN A 669 -11.39 45.62 12.66
CA GLN A 669 -11.17 46.76 11.74
C GLN A 669 -11.99 46.63 10.45
N LYS A 670 -12.27 45.40 10.00
CA LYS A 670 -13.09 45.17 8.80
C LYS A 670 -14.57 45.37 9.09
N ASN A 671 -15.05 44.86 10.23
CA ASN A 671 -16.44 44.99 10.68
C ASN A 671 -16.47 45.16 12.19
N SER A 672 -16.72 46.39 12.65
CA SER A 672 -16.77 46.69 14.09
C SER A 672 -18.13 46.36 14.72
N THR A 673 -19.21 46.34 13.94
CA THR A 673 -20.60 46.15 14.42
C THR A 673 -21.05 44.68 14.41
N ILE A 674 -20.31 43.83 15.11
CA ILE A 674 -20.52 42.38 15.14
C ILE A 674 -21.07 41.85 16.47
N PHE A 675 -21.33 42.71 17.45
CA PHE A 675 -21.88 42.32 18.75
C PHE A 675 -23.38 42.58 18.81
N LEU A 676 -24.15 41.53 19.12
CA LEU A 676 -25.61 41.60 19.25
C LEU A 676 -26.01 42.03 20.67
N ASN A 677 -26.27 43.32 20.84
CA ASN A 677 -26.74 43.94 22.09
C ASN A 677 -28.28 43.91 22.24
N GLY A 678 -28.88 42.74 22.06
CA GLY A 678 -30.33 42.55 22.08
C GLY A 678 -30.71 41.08 21.99
N ASN A 679 -32.00 40.81 21.77
CA ASN A 679 -32.53 39.44 21.62
C ASN A 679 -32.85 39.08 20.17
N ASP A 680 -33.11 40.07 19.31
CA ASP A 680 -33.48 39.85 17.91
C ASP A 680 -32.27 40.12 16.99
N PRO A 681 -31.69 39.07 16.35
CA PRO A 681 -30.61 39.23 15.40
C PRO A 681 -30.98 40.00 14.13
N PHE A 682 -32.26 40.14 13.77
CA PHE A 682 -32.69 40.84 12.55
C PHE A 682 -33.00 42.32 12.75
N ASP A 683 -33.08 42.77 14.00
CA ASP A 683 -33.13 44.17 14.36
C ASP A 683 -31.72 44.77 14.31
N LEU A 684 -31.49 45.61 13.31
CA LEU A 684 -30.19 46.21 13.03
C LEU A 684 -29.72 47.15 14.15
N GLU A 685 -30.63 47.71 14.96
CA GLU A 685 -30.28 48.62 16.07
C GLU A 685 -29.64 47.87 17.25
N ASN A 686 -29.85 46.55 17.33
CA ASN A 686 -29.23 45.69 18.33
C ASN A 686 -27.75 45.42 18.01
N TRP A 687 -27.30 45.56 16.76
CA TRP A 687 -25.90 45.30 16.39
C TRP A 687 -25.03 46.52 16.65
N THR A 688 -23.96 46.34 17.43
CA THR A 688 -23.09 47.44 17.84
C THR A 688 -21.62 47.04 17.90
N SER A 689 -20.76 48.04 18.03
CA SER A 689 -19.34 47.87 18.33
C SER A 689 -19.13 47.67 19.83
N ALA A 690 -18.16 46.86 20.21
CA ALA A 690 -17.75 46.74 21.61
C ALA A 690 -17.37 48.09 22.21
N THR A 691 -16.76 48.99 21.43
CA THR A 691 -16.40 50.36 21.87
C THR A 691 -17.59 51.22 22.32
N ASN A 692 -18.80 50.84 21.91
CA ASN A 692 -20.04 51.52 22.24
C ASN A 692 -20.77 50.86 23.42
N LEU A 693 -20.19 49.81 24.01
CA LEU A 693 -20.76 49.08 25.13
C LEU A 693 -20.09 49.46 26.44
N VAL A 694 -20.91 49.57 27.49
CA VAL A 694 -20.47 49.69 28.87
C VAL A 694 -21.02 48.51 29.67
N LEU A 695 -20.11 47.74 30.25
CA LEU A 695 -20.41 46.62 31.13
C LEU A 695 -20.75 47.13 32.54
N ASN A 696 -21.53 46.34 33.28
CA ASN A 696 -21.89 46.60 34.69
C ASN A 696 -22.74 47.86 34.95
N ILE A 697 -23.57 48.25 33.98
CA ILE A 697 -24.62 49.26 34.13
C ILE A 697 -25.96 48.72 33.64
N ASP A 698 -27.06 49.26 34.16
CA ASP A 698 -28.42 48.80 33.85
C ASP A 698 -29.15 49.68 32.80
N ILE A 699 -28.64 50.88 32.54
CA ILE A 699 -29.28 51.90 31.69
C ILE A 699 -28.24 52.46 30.73
N ASP A 700 -28.64 52.73 29.49
CA ASP A 700 -27.79 53.37 28.50
C ASP A 700 -27.23 54.70 29.02
N VAL A 701 -25.95 54.93 28.76
CA VAL A 701 -25.29 56.19 29.15
C VAL A 701 -25.76 57.32 28.26
N ASP A 702 -25.76 57.08 26.96
CA ASP A 702 -26.28 57.95 25.92
C ASP A 702 -26.57 57.12 24.64
N CYS A 703 -26.86 57.78 23.52
CA CYS A 703 -27.12 57.09 22.25
C CYS A 703 -25.90 56.38 21.63
N HIS A 704 -24.69 56.65 22.11
CA HIS A 704 -23.40 56.11 21.64
C HIS A 704 -22.76 55.11 22.61
N LYS A 705 -23.13 55.16 23.90
CA LYS A 705 -22.64 54.30 24.99
C LYS A 705 -23.83 53.56 25.61
N LYS A 706 -24.09 52.37 25.09
CA LYS A 706 -25.20 51.51 25.50
C LYS A 706 -24.80 50.59 26.65
N ALA A 707 -25.75 50.30 27.53
CA ALA A 707 -25.62 49.24 28.50
C ALA A 707 -25.53 47.89 27.80
N ALA A 708 -24.58 47.07 28.22
CA ALA A 708 -24.46 45.72 27.69
C ALA A 708 -25.65 44.87 28.13
N ASN A 709 -26.32 44.28 27.14
CA ASN A 709 -27.44 43.38 27.35
C ASN A 709 -26.96 42.17 28.18
N LYS A 710 -27.86 41.63 29.01
CA LYS A 710 -27.59 40.47 29.87
C LYS A 710 -27.02 39.26 29.12
N ASN A 711 -27.34 39.10 27.84
CA ASN A 711 -26.81 38.01 27.00
C ASN A 711 -25.32 38.16 26.69
N LEU A 712 -24.80 39.38 26.68
CA LEU A 712 -23.39 39.69 26.43
C LEU A 712 -22.55 39.67 27.72
N ALA A 713 -23.19 39.74 28.89
CA ALA A 713 -22.51 39.75 30.19
C ALA A 713 -21.53 38.57 30.42
N PRO A 714 -21.80 37.32 29.97
CA PRO A 714 -20.84 36.22 30.09
C PRO A 714 -19.53 36.42 29.32
N TYR A 715 -19.52 37.26 28.28
CA TYR A 715 -18.39 37.47 27.36
C TYR A 715 -17.60 38.75 27.69
N GLY A 716 -17.57 39.13 28.96
CA GLY A 716 -17.01 40.40 29.41
C GLY A 716 -15.51 40.58 29.07
N ASN A 717 -14.71 39.52 29.12
CA ASN A 717 -13.28 39.64 28.80
C ASN A 717 -13.07 39.92 27.30
N LEU A 718 -13.76 39.20 26.43
CA LEU A 718 -13.77 39.43 24.99
C LEU A 718 -14.19 40.88 24.69
N LEU A 719 -15.31 41.33 25.26
CA LEU A 719 -15.83 42.68 25.02
C LEU A 719 -14.86 43.78 25.46
N GLN A 720 -14.28 43.67 26.66
CA GLN A 720 -13.28 44.63 27.13
C GLN A 720 -12.06 44.69 26.21
N LEU A 721 -11.61 43.53 25.73
CA LEU A 721 -10.48 43.42 24.82
C LEU A 721 -10.78 44.08 23.47
N CYS A 722 -12.04 44.04 23.04
CA CYS A 722 -12.56 44.72 21.86
C CYS A 722 -12.86 46.22 22.10
N GLY A 723 -12.60 46.75 23.29
CA GLY A 723 -12.74 48.17 23.62
C GLY A 723 -14.02 48.55 24.38
N ALA A 724 -14.80 47.59 24.88
CA ALA A 724 -15.90 47.90 25.78
C ALA A 724 -15.39 48.42 27.12
N TYR A 725 -16.08 49.41 27.67
CA TYR A 725 -15.74 49.94 28.98
C TYR A 725 -16.33 49.04 30.06
N ASN A 726 -15.61 48.89 31.16
CA ASN A 726 -16.13 48.22 32.34
C ASN A 726 -16.34 49.24 33.44
N PHE A 727 -17.60 49.52 33.79
CA PHE A 727 -17.89 50.38 34.92
C PHE A 727 -17.64 49.62 36.23
N ASN A 728 -16.63 50.05 36.97
CA ASN A 728 -16.27 49.48 38.26
C ASN A 728 -16.85 50.37 39.38
N PRO A 729 -18.05 50.08 39.91
CA PRO A 729 -18.55 50.79 41.08
C PRO A 729 -17.64 50.51 42.27
N ALA A 730 -17.37 51.53 43.08
CA ALA A 730 -16.64 51.36 44.32
C ALA A 730 -17.40 50.38 45.23
N THR A 731 -16.68 49.56 45.98
CA THR A 731 -17.29 48.71 47.00
C THR A 731 -17.98 49.62 48.02
N PRO A 732 -19.29 49.44 48.28
CA PRO A 732 -19.96 50.15 49.36
C PRO A 732 -19.18 49.84 50.64
N MET A 733 -18.68 50.86 51.33
CA MET A 733 -18.06 50.63 52.63
C MET A 733 -19.12 50.01 53.56
N ASN A 734 -18.76 48.91 54.23
CA ASN A 734 -19.59 48.31 55.27
C ASN A 734 -19.66 49.29 56.45
N PHE A 735 -20.62 50.18 56.42
CA PHE A 735 -20.99 50.96 57.58
C PHE A 735 -22.00 50.18 58.38
N ASP A 736 -21.75 50.03 59.68
CA ASP A 736 -22.83 49.84 60.65
C ASP A 736 -23.64 51.13 60.63
N VAL A 737 -24.53 51.29 59.64
CA VAL A 737 -25.62 52.26 59.75
C VAL A 737 -26.27 51.93 61.10
N PRO A 738 -26.41 52.87 62.04
CA PRO A 738 -27.14 52.61 63.26
C PRO A 738 -28.53 52.19 62.82
N HIS A 739 -28.78 50.88 62.81
CA HIS A 739 -30.14 50.37 62.70
C HIS A 739 -30.78 50.87 63.98
N THR A 740 -31.40 52.05 63.90
CA THR A 740 -32.42 52.49 64.85
C THR A 740 -33.56 51.50 64.66
N THR A 741 -33.38 50.33 65.25
CA THR A 741 -34.35 49.27 65.45
C THR A 741 -35.35 49.75 66.49
N LEU A 742 -35.84 51.00 66.37
CA LEU A 742 -37.20 51.27 66.77
C LEU A 742 -38.07 50.55 65.75
N ARG A 743 -38.41 49.33 66.17
CA ARG A 743 -39.40 48.40 65.63
C ARG A 743 -40.30 49.03 64.57
N ARG A 744 -40.56 48.22 63.53
CA ARG A 744 -41.78 48.24 62.70
C ARG A 744 -43.04 48.14 63.57
N ASP A 745 -43.26 49.10 64.46
CA ASP A 745 -44.36 49.15 65.39
C ASP A 745 -45.53 49.74 64.62
N ASN A 746 -46.68 49.07 64.71
CA ASN A 746 -47.96 49.60 64.23
C ASN A 746 -48.26 51.02 64.76
N ILE A 747 -47.60 51.43 65.85
CA ILE A 747 -47.68 52.78 66.42
C ILE A 747 -47.02 53.81 65.49
N VAL A 748 -45.78 53.60 65.07
CA VAL A 748 -45.05 54.51 64.16
C VAL A 748 -45.83 54.69 62.85
N ASN A 749 -46.28 53.59 62.25
CA ASN A 749 -47.08 53.63 61.02
C ASN A 749 -48.42 54.37 61.20
N LYS A 750 -49.04 54.28 62.38
CA LYS A 750 -50.25 55.05 62.70
C LYS A 750 -49.93 56.53 62.89
N LEU A 751 -48.82 56.86 63.55
CA LEU A 751 -48.38 58.24 63.76
C LEU A 751 -48.02 58.93 62.43
N CYS A 752 -47.28 58.27 61.54
CA CYS A 752 -46.92 58.81 60.23
C CYS A 752 -48.12 59.07 59.30
N ARG A 753 -49.25 58.37 59.48
CA ARG A 753 -50.48 58.65 58.69
C ARG A 753 -51.02 60.06 58.94
N TYR A 754 -50.75 60.65 60.11
CA TYR A 754 -51.19 62.01 60.42
C TYR A 754 -50.40 63.08 59.66
N LEU A 755 -49.21 62.75 59.13
CA LEU A 755 -48.34 63.65 58.37
C LEU A 755 -48.70 63.78 56.87
N ASN A 756 -49.47 62.84 56.31
CA ASN A 756 -49.83 62.81 54.88
C ASN A 756 -51.01 63.75 54.54
N PHE A 757 -51.24 64.79 55.35
CA PHE A 757 -52.35 65.73 55.19
C PHE A 757 -51.94 66.91 54.30
N THR A 758 -52.81 67.30 53.36
CA THR A 758 -52.63 68.47 52.49
C THR A 758 -53.89 69.34 52.55
N GLN A 759 -53.76 70.63 52.90
CA GLN A 759 -54.93 71.53 53.03
C GLN A 759 -55.54 71.95 51.67
N ASN A 760 -54.90 71.58 50.54
CA ASN A 760 -55.31 72.01 49.20
C ASN A 760 -56.24 71.02 48.45
N SER A 761 -56.76 69.97 49.10
CA SER A 761 -57.68 69.02 48.46
C SER A 761 -59.15 69.44 48.58
N PRO A 762 -59.93 69.61 47.47
CA PRO A 762 -61.30 70.13 47.50
C PRO A 762 -62.35 69.22 48.16
N ASN A 763 -62.04 67.95 48.45
CA ASN A 763 -63.05 66.91 48.71
C ASN A 763 -63.06 66.30 50.12
N SER A 764 -62.33 66.84 51.09
CA SER A 764 -62.04 66.12 52.34
C SER A 764 -62.67 66.74 53.61
N ASN A 765 -63.64 67.64 53.49
CA ASN A 765 -64.16 68.47 54.59
C ASN A 765 -64.95 67.80 55.75
N ARG A 766 -65.00 66.46 55.88
CA ARG A 766 -65.69 65.81 57.03
C ARG A 766 -64.85 64.88 57.92
N LEU A 767 -63.76 64.29 57.43
CA LEU A 767 -62.77 63.56 58.26
C LEU A 767 -61.64 64.48 58.77
N ILE A 768 -61.47 65.64 58.12
CA ILE A 768 -60.34 66.56 58.29
C ILE A 768 -60.32 67.32 59.62
N ALA A 769 -61.48 67.78 60.12
CA ALA A 769 -61.53 68.65 61.31
C ALA A 769 -61.14 67.96 62.64
N GLY A 770 -60.95 66.63 62.62
CA GLY A 770 -60.53 65.85 63.79
C GLY A 770 -59.02 65.57 63.87
N LEU A 771 -58.33 65.52 62.72
CA LEU A 771 -56.92 65.13 62.63
C LEU A 771 -55.98 66.31 62.95
N GLU A 772 -56.37 67.54 62.59
CA GLU A 772 -55.67 68.77 62.98
C GLU A 772 -55.60 68.96 64.50
N ARG A 773 -56.46 68.29 65.28
CA ARG A 773 -56.44 68.36 66.76
C ARG A 773 -55.23 67.70 67.41
N PHE A 774 -54.50 66.86 66.67
CA PHE A 774 -53.29 66.18 67.14
C PHE A 774 -52.01 66.91 66.73
N HIS A 775 -52.11 67.99 65.94
CA HIS A 775 -50.99 68.83 65.55
C HIS A 775 -51.00 70.11 66.41
N ASP A 776 -49.87 70.41 67.04
CA ASP A 776 -49.64 71.58 67.89
C ASP A 776 -48.63 72.57 67.27
N ILE A 777 -48.13 72.24 66.07
CA ILE A 777 -47.26 73.08 65.25
C ILE A 777 -47.51 72.83 63.76
N PHE A 778 -47.41 73.88 62.96
CA PHE A 778 -47.57 73.86 61.51
C PHE A 778 -46.41 74.59 60.84
N PHE A 779 -45.77 73.93 59.88
CA PHE A 779 -44.73 74.49 59.03
C PHE A 779 -45.32 74.89 57.69
N ASN A 780 -44.99 76.08 57.18
CA ASN A 780 -45.34 76.48 55.82
C ASN A 780 -44.14 76.27 54.90
N ILE A 781 -44.27 75.38 53.91
CA ILE A 781 -43.24 75.05 52.93
C ILE A 781 -43.81 75.24 51.53
N ARG A 782 -43.28 76.19 50.77
CA ARG A 782 -43.76 76.56 49.43
C ARG A 782 -45.28 76.78 49.34
N GLY A 783 -45.88 77.37 50.38
CA GLY A 783 -47.31 77.62 50.46
C GLY A 783 -48.15 76.43 50.94
N GLU A 784 -47.53 75.28 51.19
CA GLU A 784 -48.19 74.12 51.79
C GLU A 784 -48.00 74.08 53.31
N LEU A 785 -49.11 73.98 54.05
CA LEU A 785 -49.12 73.86 55.50
C LEU A 785 -49.02 72.40 55.94
N ILE A 786 -47.91 72.04 56.59
CA ILE A 786 -47.62 70.70 57.09
C ILE A 786 -47.68 70.71 58.62
N GLY A 787 -48.69 70.04 59.19
CA GLY A 787 -48.89 69.92 60.63
C GLY A 787 -48.15 68.73 61.26
N THR A 788 -47.66 68.89 62.48
CA THR A 788 -46.95 67.84 63.25
C THR A 788 -47.04 68.09 64.77
N SER A 789 -46.31 67.31 65.56
CA SER A 789 -46.26 67.37 67.03
C SER A 789 -44.91 67.88 67.53
N ARG A 790 -44.91 68.97 68.32
CA ARG A 790 -43.73 69.53 69.01
C ARG A 790 -43.09 68.51 69.93
N PHE A 791 -43.91 67.72 70.64
CA PHE A 791 -43.41 66.70 71.54
C PHE A 791 -42.60 65.64 70.81
N LEU A 792 -43.13 65.11 69.69
CA LEU A 792 -42.41 64.11 68.89
C LEU A 792 -41.13 64.69 68.28
N LEU A 793 -41.19 65.90 67.73
CA LEU A 793 -40.02 66.56 67.17
C LEU A 793 -38.94 66.87 68.21
N ALA A 794 -39.32 67.36 69.39
CA ALA A 794 -38.37 67.60 70.49
C ALA A 794 -37.75 66.29 71.00
N ALA A 795 -38.53 65.21 71.06
CA ALA A 795 -38.05 63.92 71.53
C ALA A 795 -37.05 63.25 70.58
N THR A 796 -37.05 63.61 69.29
CA THR A 796 -36.22 62.94 68.27
C THR A 796 -35.20 63.85 67.60
N CYS A 797 -35.27 65.16 67.80
CA CYS A 797 -34.35 66.13 67.21
C CYS A 797 -33.95 67.22 68.23
N PRO A 798 -32.68 67.25 68.67
CA PRO A 798 -32.17 68.24 69.64
C PRO A 798 -32.32 69.69 69.17
N HIS A 799 -32.32 69.95 67.86
CA HIS A 799 -32.58 71.29 67.33
C HIS A 799 -34.00 71.75 67.66
N PHE A 800 -35.01 70.90 67.46
CA PHE A 800 -36.40 71.23 67.78
C PHE A 800 -36.64 71.35 69.29
N GLU A 801 -35.99 70.52 70.12
CA GLU A 801 -36.02 70.66 71.58
C GLU A 801 -35.53 72.06 72.01
N ARG A 802 -34.36 72.49 71.49
CA ARG A 802 -33.82 73.83 71.74
C ARG A 802 -34.76 74.91 71.23
N ALA A 803 -35.25 74.80 69.99
CA ALA A 803 -36.13 75.80 69.37
C ALA A 803 -37.45 75.97 70.14
N PHE A 804 -38.06 74.89 70.63
CA PHE A 804 -39.30 74.98 71.40
C PHE A 804 -39.11 75.47 72.84
N CYS A 805 -37.90 75.35 73.40
CA CYS A 805 -37.57 75.79 74.76
C CYS A 805 -36.92 77.18 74.83
N ALA A 806 -36.43 77.74 73.72
CA ALA A 806 -35.66 78.98 73.67
C ALA A 806 -36.49 80.27 73.52
N GLY A 807 -37.84 80.18 73.46
CA GLY A 807 -38.71 81.36 73.31
C GLY A 807 -38.71 81.98 71.91
N THR A 808 -38.35 81.22 70.88
CA THR A 808 -38.37 81.63 69.47
C THR A 808 -39.79 81.56 68.87
N LEU A 809 -39.96 81.89 67.58
CA LEU A 809 -41.25 81.79 66.86
C LEU A 809 -41.85 80.38 66.98
N GLU A 810 -40.99 79.36 66.91
CA GLU A 810 -41.32 77.95 67.09
C GLU A 810 -41.88 77.63 68.49
N SER A 811 -41.55 78.44 69.50
CA SER A 811 -42.04 78.27 70.88
C SER A 811 -43.47 78.78 71.07
N LYS A 812 -43.97 79.70 70.22
CA LYS A 812 -45.29 80.33 70.39
C LYS A 812 -46.43 79.42 69.94
N LEU A 813 -47.42 79.21 70.81
CA LEU A 813 -48.61 78.41 70.50
C LEU A 813 -49.49 79.10 69.44
N GLY A 814 -49.80 78.40 68.35
CA GLY A 814 -50.76 78.83 67.33
C GLY A 814 -50.21 79.69 66.19
N GLU A 815 -48.94 80.08 66.19
CA GLU A 815 -48.29 80.75 65.05
C GLU A 815 -47.73 79.70 64.05
N HIS A 816 -47.87 79.97 62.74
CA HIS A 816 -47.26 79.15 61.69
C HIS A 816 -45.75 79.42 61.61
N VAL A 817 -44.95 78.37 61.57
CA VAL A 817 -43.50 78.49 61.44
C VAL A 817 -43.14 78.58 59.96
N PHE A 818 -42.52 79.69 59.59
CA PHE A 818 -41.91 79.88 58.28
C PHE A 818 -40.42 79.55 58.41
N LEU A 819 -39.94 78.60 57.62
CA LEU A 819 -38.53 78.23 57.64
C LEU A 819 -37.70 79.33 56.94
N PRO A 820 -36.70 79.95 57.60
CA PRO A 820 -36.07 81.19 57.12
C PRO A 820 -35.21 81.09 55.85
N ARG A 821 -35.00 79.89 55.27
CA ARG A 821 -33.98 79.65 54.23
C ARG A 821 -34.38 78.62 53.15
N VAL A 822 -35.66 78.50 52.82
CA VAL A 822 -36.12 77.35 52.04
C VAL A 822 -37.24 77.67 51.05
N ASP A 823 -36.95 78.51 50.06
CA ASP A 823 -37.80 78.57 48.85
C ASP A 823 -37.48 77.41 47.87
N ASP A 824 -36.38 76.70 48.09
CA ASP A 824 -35.84 75.68 47.17
C ASP A 824 -36.14 74.21 47.52
N ILE A 825 -36.91 73.89 48.58
CA ILE A 825 -37.16 72.50 48.98
C ILE A 825 -38.61 72.07 48.76
N HIS A 826 -38.79 70.84 48.29
CA HIS A 826 -40.09 70.24 48.06
C HIS A 826 -40.80 69.84 49.36
N PRO A 827 -42.13 70.07 49.49
CA PRO A 827 -42.92 69.62 50.63
C PRO A 827 -42.76 68.13 50.96
N ASP A 828 -42.56 67.29 49.95
CA ASP A 828 -42.40 65.85 50.16
C ASP A 828 -41.09 65.47 50.85
N ALA A 829 -39.97 66.13 50.54
CA ALA A 829 -38.72 65.90 51.27
C ALA A 829 -38.88 66.26 52.76
N PHE A 830 -39.63 67.31 53.07
CA PHE A 830 -39.95 67.63 54.47
C PHE A 830 -40.84 66.59 55.13
N ARG A 831 -41.82 66.03 54.41
CA ARG A 831 -42.62 64.90 54.92
C ARG A 831 -41.76 63.67 55.18
N VAL A 832 -40.77 63.40 54.33
CA VAL A 832 -39.81 62.30 54.55
C VAL A 832 -39.02 62.54 55.83
N LEU A 833 -38.49 63.75 56.03
CA LEU A 833 -37.82 64.14 57.27
C LEU A 833 -38.73 63.90 58.49
N LEU A 834 -39.98 64.36 58.46
CA LEU A 834 -40.90 64.19 59.59
C LEU A 834 -41.21 62.71 59.87
N LYS A 835 -41.43 61.89 58.83
CA LYS A 835 -41.65 60.44 58.99
C LYS A 835 -40.42 59.74 59.56
N TYR A 836 -39.22 60.14 59.12
CA TYR A 836 -37.96 59.63 59.66
C TYR A 836 -37.83 59.99 61.14
N LEU A 837 -38.11 61.25 61.51
CA LEU A 837 -38.12 61.71 62.91
C LEU A 837 -39.19 61.02 63.76
N TYR A 838 -40.25 60.47 63.17
CA TYR A 838 -41.25 59.67 63.88
C TYR A 838 -40.80 58.21 64.09
N GLY A 839 -39.62 57.84 63.57
CA GLY A 839 -39.00 56.53 63.73
C GLY A 839 -39.29 55.55 62.58
N LYS A 840 -39.72 56.03 61.41
CA LYS A 840 -39.92 55.18 60.24
C LYS A 840 -38.62 55.06 59.42
N ASP A 841 -38.35 53.87 58.89
CA ASP A 841 -37.15 53.57 58.09
C ASP A 841 -37.11 54.41 56.80
N LEU A 842 -35.91 54.92 56.45
CA LEU A 842 -35.73 55.81 55.31
C LEU A 842 -36.09 55.15 53.98
N ASN A 843 -35.70 53.89 53.77
CA ASN A 843 -35.97 53.16 52.52
C ASN A 843 -37.48 52.91 52.38
N ASP A 844 -38.14 52.48 53.46
CA ASP A 844 -39.60 52.33 53.48
C ASP A 844 -40.31 53.66 53.17
N ILE A 845 -39.83 54.80 53.68
CA ILE A 845 -40.42 56.11 53.40
C ILE A 845 -40.22 56.53 51.94
N MET A 846 -39.00 56.39 51.42
CA MET A 846 -38.65 56.80 50.06
C MET A 846 -39.45 56.00 49.01
N SER A 847 -39.71 54.71 49.27
CA SER A 847 -40.58 53.88 48.42
C SER A 847 -42.05 54.33 48.35
N GLU A 848 -42.51 55.19 49.29
CA GLU A 848 -43.87 55.75 49.25
C GLU A 848 -43.99 56.95 48.32
N ILE A 849 -42.87 57.60 47.98
CA ILE A 849 -42.86 58.71 47.04
C ILE A 849 -43.09 58.13 45.65
N ARG A 850 -44.13 58.60 44.97
CA ARG A 850 -44.34 58.26 43.57
C ARG A 850 -43.54 59.22 42.72
N TYR A 851 -42.80 58.69 41.76
CA TYR A 851 -42.25 59.50 40.69
C TYR A 851 -43.38 60.15 39.90
N GLU A 852 -43.38 61.47 39.86
CA GLU A 852 -44.28 62.28 39.04
C GLU A 852 -43.44 62.93 37.94
N PRO A 853 -43.54 62.47 36.68
CA PRO A 853 -42.65 62.95 35.61
C PRO A 853 -42.89 64.44 35.33
N GLY A 854 -41.89 65.26 35.63
CA GLY A 854 -41.78 66.62 35.12
C GLY A 854 -41.39 66.63 33.63
N PRO A 855 -41.54 67.76 32.92
CA PRO A 855 -41.19 67.85 31.50
C PRO A 855 -39.69 67.58 31.21
N ASP A 856 -38.81 67.80 32.19
CA ASP A 856 -37.34 67.74 32.02
C ASP A 856 -36.60 66.96 33.13
N GLU A 857 -37.28 66.19 33.99
CA GLU A 857 -36.66 65.47 35.12
C GLU A 857 -36.88 63.95 35.02
N ASP A 858 -35.80 63.18 34.85
CA ASP A 858 -35.83 61.72 34.85
C ASP A 858 -35.98 61.15 36.29
N GLU A 859 -36.35 59.87 36.37
CA GLU A 859 -36.63 59.20 37.65
C GLU A 859 -35.43 59.21 38.62
N ILE A 860 -34.20 59.06 38.10
CA ILE A 860 -32.98 59.05 38.91
C ILE A 860 -32.72 60.45 39.45
N SER A 861 -32.80 61.48 38.60
CA SER A 861 -32.70 62.87 39.02
C SER A 861 -33.74 63.24 40.06
N PHE A 862 -34.98 62.77 39.91
CA PHE A 862 -36.06 63.00 40.87
C PHE A 862 -35.74 62.46 42.27
N TYR A 863 -35.38 61.17 42.38
CA TYR A 863 -35.06 60.57 43.68
C TYR A 863 -33.75 61.14 44.26
N PHE A 864 -32.75 61.38 43.41
CA PHE A 864 -31.49 62.00 43.82
C PHE A 864 -31.74 63.39 44.41
N ASN A 865 -32.54 64.24 43.75
CA ASN A 865 -32.91 65.56 44.25
C ASN A 865 -33.61 65.49 45.62
N ARG A 866 -34.49 64.51 45.85
CA ARG A 866 -35.14 64.29 47.16
C ARG A 866 -34.13 63.91 48.24
N TYR A 867 -33.16 63.04 47.94
CA TYR A 867 -32.08 62.72 48.88
C TYR A 867 -31.18 63.93 49.16
N ILE A 868 -30.88 64.75 48.17
CA ILE A 868 -30.10 65.98 48.32
C ILE A 868 -30.81 66.98 49.24
N GLU A 869 -32.12 67.16 49.08
CA GLU A 869 -32.94 67.98 49.98
C GLU A 869 -32.93 67.42 51.42
N LEU A 870 -32.94 66.10 51.59
CA LEU A 870 -32.81 65.47 52.92
C LEU A 870 -31.45 65.68 53.55
N LEU A 871 -30.35 65.66 52.77
CA LEU A 871 -29.01 66.00 53.28
C LEU A 871 -28.95 67.46 53.77
N LYS A 872 -29.58 68.40 53.05
CA LYS A 872 -29.73 69.79 53.50
C LYS A 872 -30.45 69.86 54.84
N TYR A 873 -31.55 69.12 55.01
CA TYR A 873 -32.26 69.07 56.28
C TYR A 873 -31.47 68.41 57.40
N ALA A 874 -30.76 67.33 57.10
CA ALA A 874 -29.92 66.65 58.08
C ALA A 874 -28.84 67.59 58.62
N GLN A 875 -28.22 68.39 57.75
CA GLN A 875 -27.27 69.43 58.17
C GLN A 875 -27.93 70.55 58.97
N LEU A 876 -29.07 71.08 58.49
CA LEU A 876 -29.80 72.19 59.14
C LEU A 876 -30.24 71.85 60.57
N TYR A 877 -30.66 70.60 60.78
CA TYR A 877 -31.19 70.13 62.06
C TYR A 877 -30.18 69.29 62.87
N GLU A 878 -28.92 69.26 62.46
CA GLU A 878 -27.81 68.54 63.13
C GLU A 878 -28.09 67.02 63.30
N LEU A 879 -28.71 66.39 62.30
CA LEU A 879 -29.09 64.96 62.27
C LEU A 879 -28.05 64.11 61.53
N ASN A 880 -26.92 63.82 62.19
CA ASN A 880 -25.82 63.06 61.57
C ASN A 880 -26.24 61.65 61.10
N ASP A 881 -27.09 60.94 61.85
CA ASP A 881 -27.54 59.59 61.48
C ASP A 881 -28.39 59.59 60.20
N LEU A 882 -29.20 60.64 59.99
CA LEU A 882 -29.96 60.81 58.75
C LEU A 882 -29.01 61.13 57.59
N ALA A 883 -28.02 62.01 57.79
CA ALA A 883 -27.04 62.34 56.76
C ALA A 883 -26.25 61.12 56.28
N LEU A 884 -25.88 60.22 57.21
CA LEU A 884 -25.24 58.94 56.90
C LEU A 884 -26.18 58.01 56.13
N SER A 885 -27.42 57.84 56.62
CA SER A 885 -28.41 56.94 56.02
C SER A 885 -28.75 57.36 54.60
N VAL A 886 -28.87 58.66 54.35
CA VAL A 886 -29.14 59.20 53.01
C VAL A 886 -27.96 58.94 52.06
N GLN A 887 -26.72 59.21 52.48
CA GLN A 887 -25.53 58.92 51.65
C GLN A 887 -25.44 57.43 51.30
N TYR A 888 -25.71 56.54 52.27
CA TYR A 888 -25.74 55.10 52.04
C TYR A 888 -26.84 54.69 51.05
N GLN A 889 -28.04 55.27 51.20
CA GLN A 889 -29.18 54.94 50.35
C GLN A 889 -28.97 55.42 48.89
N ILE A 890 -28.37 56.59 48.68
CA ILE A 890 -27.97 57.07 47.33
C ILE A 890 -27.08 56.03 46.61
N ILE A 891 -26.14 55.42 47.35
CA ILE A 891 -25.22 54.40 46.82
C ILE A 891 -25.96 53.08 46.59
N GLN A 892 -26.78 52.62 47.55
CA GLN A 892 -27.54 51.37 47.45
C GLN A 892 -28.57 51.37 46.32
N ASP A 893 -29.26 52.49 46.14
CA ASP A 893 -30.28 52.68 45.08
C ASP A 893 -29.66 52.87 43.69
N ARG A 894 -28.31 52.76 43.57
CA ARG A 894 -27.55 52.91 42.31
C ARG A 894 -27.81 54.25 41.60
N LEU A 895 -28.02 55.33 42.36
CA LEU A 895 -28.27 56.66 41.79
C LEU A 895 -26.98 57.36 41.29
N VAL A 896 -25.81 56.81 41.66
CA VAL A 896 -24.51 57.26 41.15
C VAL A 896 -24.20 56.51 39.84
N LEU A 897 -24.34 57.20 38.72
CA LEU A 897 -24.15 56.71 37.36
C LEU A 897 -22.87 57.29 36.73
N PRO A 898 -22.33 56.68 35.66
CA PRO A 898 -21.21 57.26 34.91
C PRO A 898 -21.47 58.70 34.44
N GLN A 899 -22.73 59.02 34.10
CA GLN A 899 -23.15 60.33 33.59
C GLN A 899 -23.05 61.43 34.65
N ASN A 900 -23.45 61.14 35.90
CA ASN A 900 -23.65 62.15 36.93
C ASN A 900 -22.57 62.14 38.02
N ILE A 901 -21.67 61.16 38.04
CA ILE A 901 -20.75 60.96 39.16
C ILE A 901 -19.79 62.13 39.41
N VAL A 902 -19.37 62.82 38.34
CA VAL A 902 -18.49 63.98 38.43
C VAL A 902 -19.24 65.15 39.04
N GLU A 903 -20.47 65.41 38.62
CA GLU A 903 -21.35 66.44 39.18
C GLU A 903 -21.66 66.16 40.65
N ILE A 904 -21.97 64.91 41.00
CA ILE A 904 -22.22 64.51 42.38
C ILE A 904 -20.97 64.75 43.24
N TRP A 905 -19.80 64.39 42.74
CA TRP A 905 -18.53 64.63 43.45
C TRP A 905 -18.27 66.13 43.62
N GLU A 906 -18.36 66.93 42.56
CA GLU A 906 -18.17 68.40 42.62
C GLU A 906 -19.18 69.04 43.59
N TRP A 907 -20.43 68.58 43.58
CA TRP A 907 -21.45 69.01 44.52
C TRP A 907 -21.07 68.69 45.97
N CYS A 908 -20.52 67.51 46.26
CA CYS A 908 -20.04 67.14 47.59
C CYS A 908 -18.85 67.98 48.07
N GLN A 909 -18.07 68.59 47.16
CA GLN A 909 -16.97 69.50 47.51
C GLN A 909 -17.45 70.91 47.86
N ASN A 910 -18.71 71.26 47.55
CA ASN A 910 -19.26 72.56 47.87
C ASN A 910 -19.49 72.71 49.40
N THR A 911 -19.08 73.85 49.95
CA THR A 911 -19.05 74.11 51.40
C THR A 911 -20.41 74.17 52.09
N GLU A 912 -21.51 74.13 51.35
CA GLU A 912 -22.87 74.30 51.91
C GLU A 912 -23.39 73.03 52.61
N ILE A 913 -22.93 71.84 52.24
CA ILE A 913 -23.44 70.54 52.73
C ILE A 913 -22.28 69.56 52.88
N THR A 914 -22.19 68.85 54.00
CA THR A 914 -21.10 67.90 54.27
C THR A 914 -21.54 66.46 53.97
N ALA A 915 -21.07 65.88 52.85
CA ALA A 915 -21.36 64.50 52.43
C ALA A 915 -20.06 63.70 52.14
N PRO A 916 -19.21 63.46 53.15
CA PRO A 916 -17.87 62.94 52.95
C PRO A 916 -17.84 61.50 52.43
N TYR A 917 -18.83 60.67 52.76
CA TYR A 917 -18.88 59.28 52.32
C TYR A 917 -19.31 59.14 50.86
N LEU A 918 -20.27 59.96 50.45
CA LEU A 918 -20.64 60.05 49.04
C LEU A 918 -19.48 60.64 48.23
N ALA A 919 -18.77 61.64 48.76
CA ALA A 919 -17.58 62.20 48.13
C ALA A 919 -16.48 61.14 47.94
N GLU A 920 -16.15 60.38 48.98
CA GLU A 920 -15.13 59.31 48.93
C GLU A 920 -15.54 58.19 47.97
N TYR A 921 -16.81 57.78 47.98
CA TYR A 921 -17.35 56.80 47.03
C TYR A 921 -17.22 57.28 45.59
N CYS A 922 -17.65 58.52 45.29
CA CYS A 922 -17.56 59.09 43.96
C CYS A 922 -16.10 59.26 43.53
N GLU A 923 -15.21 59.73 44.41
CA GLU A 923 -13.78 59.86 44.13
C GLU A 923 -13.14 58.52 43.75
N LYS A 924 -13.46 57.45 44.50
CA LYS A 924 -12.97 56.10 44.19
C LYS A 924 -13.52 55.57 42.87
N CYS A 925 -14.83 55.70 42.63
CA CYS A 925 -15.43 55.31 41.35
C CYS A 925 -14.83 56.10 40.17
N ILE A 926 -14.66 57.40 40.33
CA ILE A 926 -14.05 58.27 39.31
C ILE A 926 -12.65 57.77 38.97
N LYS A 927 -11.85 57.48 40.00
CA LYS A 927 -10.49 56.98 39.87
C LYS A 927 -10.44 55.67 39.10
N ASP A 928 -11.33 54.73 39.42
CA ASP A 928 -11.39 53.39 38.82
C ASP A 928 -12.01 53.39 37.40
N ASN A 929 -12.61 54.51 36.95
CA ASN A 929 -13.32 54.63 35.67
C ASN A 929 -12.89 55.85 34.82
N THR A 930 -11.68 56.34 35.06
CA THR A 930 -11.16 57.60 34.49
C THR A 930 -11.29 57.66 32.96
N GLU A 931 -11.02 56.58 32.24
CA GLU A 931 -11.08 56.54 30.77
C GLU A 931 -12.50 56.66 30.23
N LEU A 932 -13.45 55.87 30.78
CA LEU A 932 -14.87 55.96 30.41
C LEU A 932 -15.39 57.38 30.62
N LEU A 933 -15.14 57.95 31.79
CA LEU A 933 -15.62 59.28 32.15
C LEU A 933 -15.00 60.37 31.28
N PHE A 934 -13.72 60.25 30.94
CA PHE A 934 -13.05 61.19 30.05
C PHE A 934 -13.67 61.15 28.64
N ASP A 935 -13.92 59.96 28.10
CA ASP A 935 -14.49 59.81 26.77
C ASP A 935 -15.94 60.30 26.69
N LEU A 936 -16.73 60.10 27.75
CA LEU A 936 -18.07 60.68 27.87
C LEU A 936 -18.02 62.21 27.82
N ARG A 937 -17.10 62.83 28.57
CA ARG A 937 -16.96 64.29 28.61
C ARG A 937 -16.41 64.89 27.32
N ILE A 938 -15.53 64.17 26.62
CA ILE A 938 -15.13 64.57 25.27
C ILE A 938 -16.37 64.63 24.38
N HIS A 939 -17.23 63.60 24.45
CA HIS A 939 -18.41 63.55 23.60
C HIS A 939 -19.39 64.70 23.89
N ASP A 940 -19.67 64.99 25.16
CA ASP A 940 -20.49 66.15 25.56
C ASP A 940 -19.94 67.46 24.99
N ILE A 941 -18.62 67.68 25.12
CA ILE A 941 -17.93 68.86 24.58
C ILE A 941 -18.05 68.92 23.05
N GLU A 942 -17.97 67.79 22.36
CA GLU A 942 -18.10 67.72 20.91
C GLU A 942 -19.50 68.06 20.40
N GLN A 943 -20.53 67.76 21.18
CA GLN A 943 -21.94 68.07 20.89
C GLN A 943 -22.29 69.52 21.24
N GLU A 944 -21.89 69.99 22.42
CA GLU A 944 -22.27 71.31 22.94
C GLU A 944 -21.45 72.46 22.33
N ILE A 945 -20.20 72.21 21.95
CA ILE A 945 -19.28 73.23 21.41
C ILE A 945 -19.04 73.01 19.90
N PRO A 946 -19.80 73.69 19.02
CA PRO A 946 -19.62 73.57 17.57
C PRO A 946 -18.35 74.25 17.06
N ASP A 947 -17.82 75.26 17.75
CA ASP A 947 -16.58 75.92 17.35
C ASP A 947 -15.34 75.08 17.67
N LYS A 948 -14.55 74.76 16.63
CA LYS A 948 -13.39 73.86 16.73
C LYS A 948 -12.29 74.38 17.66
N LYS A 949 -12.11 75.71 17.77
CA LYS A 949 -11.05 76.30 18.60
C LYS A 949 -11.44 76.32 20.07
N GLN A 950 -12.71 76.64 20.36
CA GLN A 950 -13.29 76.56 21.71
C GLN A 950 -13.35 75.11 22.19
N ARG A 951 -13.71 74.17 21.31
CA ARG A 951 -13.69 72.73 21.59
C ARG A 951 -12.29 72.23 21.98
N ALA A 952 -11.28 72.57 21.19
CA ALA A 952 -9.90 72.19 21.49
C ALA A 952 -9.41 72.77 22.83
N ALA A 953 -9.82 73.99 23.18
CA ALA A 953 -9.51 74.57 24.48
C ALA A 953 -10.22 73.85 25.64
N ALA A 954 -11.51 73.51 25.47
CA ALA A 954 -12.29 72.76 26.46
C ALA A 954 -11.76 71.34 26.67
N ILE A 955 -11.37 70.64 25.60
CA ILE A 955 -10.72 69.31 25.69
C ILE A 955 -9.40 69.41 26.46
N LEU A 956 -8.58 70.43 26.19
CA LEU A 956 -7.29 70.61 26.87
C LEU A 956 -7.46 70.95 28.37
N GLU A 957 -8.52 71.67 28.73
CA GLU A 957 -8.91 71.89 30.13
C GLU A 957 -9.38 70.60 30.81
N LEU A 958 -10.21 69.81 30.12
CA LEU A 958 -10.69 68.50 30.58
C LEU A 958 -9.52 67.53 30.80
N GLU A 959 -8.57 67.47 29.85
CA GLU A 959 -7.32 66.71 29.99
C GLU A 959 -6.58 67.14 31.26
N GLY A 960 -6.46 68.43 31.53
CA GLY A 960 -5.85 68.95 32.75
C GLY A 960 -6.57 68.53 34.04
N LYS A 961 -7.90 68.46 34.03
CA LYS A 961 -8.71 67.99 35.18
C LYS A 961 -8.50 66.49 35.44
N PHE A 962 -8.64 65.66 34.40
CA PHE A 962 -8.50 64.20 34.52
C PHE A 962 -7.04 63.76 34.73
N TRP A 963 -6.06 64.53 34.24
CA TRP A 963 -4.63 64.26 34.49
C TRP A 963 -4.29 64.31 35.98
N LYS A 964 -4.89 65.24 36.75
CA LYS A 964 -4.72 65.30 38.21
C LYS A 964 -5.22 64.03 38.92
N TRP A 965 -6.29 63.41 38.42
CA TRP A 965 -6.80 62.15 38.94
C TRP A 965 -5.93 60.95 38.53
N ARG A 966 -5.34 60.97 37.32
CA ARG A 966 -4.36 59.97 36.87
C ARG A 966 -3.04 60.02 37.65
N GLU A 967 -2.56 61.19 38.03
CA GLU A 967 -1.29 61.34 38.78
C GLU A 967 -1.39 60.77 40.21
N LEU A 968 -2.56 60.87 40.84
CA LEU A 968 -2.89 60.26 42.14
C LEU A 968 -3.00 58.72 42.10
N ASN A 969 -3.14 58.13 40.91
CA ASN A 969 -3.14 56.68 40.69
C ASN A 969 -1.71 56.09 40.77
N LEU A 970 -0.74 56.73 40.10
CA LEU A 970 0.65 56.25 39.98
C LEU A 970 1.43 56.22 41.31
N LEU A 971 1.05 57.04 42.29
CA LEU A 971 1.74 57.15 43.59
C LEU A 971 1.37 56.03 44.60
N LYS A 972 0.33 55.23 44.36
CA LYS A 972 -0.11 54.16 45.29
C LYS A 972 0.27 52.74 44.86
N ASP A 973 0.63 52.51 43.59
CA ASP A 973 1.04 51.18 43.08
C ASP A 973 2.54 50.88 43.24
N MET A 974 3.33 51.81 43.80
CA MET A 974 4.71 51.50 44.20
C MET A 974 4.74 50.72 45.52
N SER A 975 4.68 49.38 45.41
CA SER A 975 5.32 48.51 46.40
C SER A 975 6.83 48.83 46.44
N PRO A 976 7.51 48.72 47.59
CA PRO A 976 8.89 49.19 47.72
C PRO A 976 9.83 48.43 46.77
N PRO A 977 10.78 49.10 46.12
CA PRO A 977 11.70 48.46 45.20
C PRO A 977 12.57 47.46 45.96
N ILE A 978 12.54 46.20 45.51
CA ILE A 978 13.59 45.24 45.83
C ILE A 978 14.84 45.74 45.09
N TYR A 979 15.79 46.25 45.87
CA TYR A 979 17.13 46.60 45.40
C TYR A 979 17.80 45.36 44.78
N TYR A 980 18.20 45.45 43.52
CA TYR A 980 19.39 44.76 43.03
C TYR A 980 20.32 45.81 42.42
N ASP A 981 21.58 45.70 42.83
CA ASP A 981 22.66 46.66 42.63
C ASP A 981 22.91 47.03 41.16
N GLU A 982 23.44 48.25 41.07
CA GLU A 982 23.89 49.00 39.91
C GLU A 982 24.86 48.23 38.99
N ASP A 983 24.73 48.46 37.68
CA ASP A 983 25.87 48.72 36.79
C ASP A 983 25.46 49.72 35.68
N PRO A 984 26.35 50.64 35.25
CA PRO A 984 25.99 51.89 34.59
C PRO A 984 25.84 51.79 33.05
N PRO A 985 25.15 52.76 32.41
CA PRO A 985 24.92 52.75 30.97
C PRO A 985 26.16 53.23 30.19
N ILE A 986 26.56 52.45 29.20
CA ILE A 986 27.53 52.87 28.17
C ILE A 986 26.77 53.67 27.11
N THR A 987 27.09 54.95 27.01
CA THR A 987 26.74 55.86 25.92
C THR A 987 27.59 55.58 24.67
N PHE A 988 26.98 55.58 23.49
CA PHE A 988 27.71 55.82 22.23
C PHE A 988 26.92 56.77 21.34
N ASP A 989 27.39 58.02 21.27
CA ASP A 989 27.06 58.96 20.21
C ASP A 989 27.89 58.63 18.95
N ASN A 990 27.16 58.40 17.87
CA ASN A 990 27.26 58.99 16.53
C ASN A 990 28.61 59.34 15.86
N GLU A 991 28.59 59.04 14.55
CA GLU A 991 29.32 59.66 13.43
C GLU A 991 30.74 59.17 13.11
N SER A 992 30.86 58.30 12.09
CA SER A 992 31.07 58.77 10.70
C SER A 992 31.47 57.62 9.75
N GLY A 993 30.61 57.37 8.76
CA GLY A 993 31.03 57.54 7.38
C GLY A 993 31.50 56.34 6.55
N TRP A 994 30.60 55.95 5.64
CA TRP A 994 30.85 55.52 4.25
C TRP A 994 31.39 54.11 3.96
N GLY A 995 30.50 53.27 3.40
CA GLY A 995 30.83 52.60 2.13
C GLY A 995 30.32 51.18 1.88
N ARG A 996 29.12 51.09 1.30
CA ARG A 996 28.63 50.10 0.31
C ARG A 996 28.11 48.71 0.75
N GLU A 997 26.78 48.62 0.54
CA GLU A 997 26.05 47.66 -0.31
C GLU A 997 25.94 46.19 0.11
N CYS A 998 24.71 45.88 0.55
CA CYS A 998 23.85 44.81 0.07
C CYS A 998 24.36 43.37 0.17
N SER A 999 23.84 42.62 1.15
CA SER A 999 23.12 41.36 0.86
C SER A 999 22.54 40.72 2.13
N SER A 1000 21.24 40.45 2.04
CA SER A 1000 20.45 39.36 2.64
C SER A 1000 20.53 39.07 4.15
N ALA A 1001 19.36 39.25 4.74
CA ALA A 1001 18.96 38.81 6.07
C ALA A 1001 18.65 37.29 6.11
N LEU A 1002 18.52 36.84 7.35
CA LEU A 1002 17.77 35.67 7.85
C LEU A 1002 18.56 34.37 7.96
N GLU A 1003 19.19 34.25 9.12
CA GLU A 1003 19.45 32.98 9.78
C GLU A 1003 19.05 33.11 11.27
N TRP A 1004 18.16 32.21 11.70
CA TRP A 1004 17.89 31.70 13.06
C TRP A 1004 16.59 32.06 13.80
N ILE A 1005 15.99 30.94 14.25
CA ILE A 1005 14.91 30.67 15.22
C ILE A 1005 13.51 30.53 14.62
#